data_AF-A0A7Y5WPW6-F1
#
_entry.id   AF-A0A7Y5WPW6-F1
#
_cell.length_a   1.000
_cell.length_b   1.000
_cell.length_c   1.000
_cell.angle_alpha   90.00
_cell.angle_beta   90.00
_cell.angle_gamma   90.00
#
_symmetry.space_group_name_H-M   'P 1'
#
loop_
_entity.id
_entity.type
_entity.pdbx_description
1 polymer ?
#
loop_
_entity_poly.entity_id
_entity_poly.type
_entity_poly.pdbx_seq_one_letter_code
_entity_poly.pdbx_strand_id
1 'polypeptide(L)'
;MSQALMQSTIRRASALLAVLGALGTGCRTVPSTPPATAAAVRSANPNVPPPPPPARWLGLLGEYGPDSGIRIVLERDGQLVLHSASGEMVLAEQSDGSFSTPDGRRVRFVRGASDRAIRLSLGDSALERRQVGPESGNQLVITPVRPIAELRREALAARPPAERGPFLPSDLVELTTLDPTIKLEIRYATSNNLFGTPFYSQARAFLQRPAAEALARVNAALRPRGYGLLVHDGYRPWSVTKMFWDASPEDKHIFVANPAEGSKHNRGAAVDLTLYDLATGAPVEMVSTYDETSPRAYPDYPGGTSRQRWHRALLRRAMEAERFKVYEAEWWHFDYADWQKYPIGNVEFEQIGSARSSAVDERIVDSIAAAAMTQQRLVGLSLAIVRNGRIELAKGYGLASLQPRVPVDTGTRFSIGSVTKEFVAALALLLQEDGKLSVHDTLSKWYPKLTRSREITLLDLINHVSGYRDYYPLDYVDREMAKPTTAEHIMQEYATMPLDFDPGTRWSYSNTGYTILGRVLERVGGKPLGTLLEERIFQPLGMRQTLYEPTQTERRASGYVSWALGEMEPALLEGSGWIGAPGGIWSTANDIARWDLALMRPGFLTPASRAVLFGERVLRDGTPTGYAGGLGVGDSFGRHVFQHGGATSGFSATNVFVPADSAAVVILSNTDQNLGAAPLVALVAPPRTAAATPSRRTQTPMTPPTPRGAGAVAAAVSFFNDLQHGQVNRRMLSADYTAFLTPARVRQAAATLAPLGEVSGAQLLGVSERGGMQVARVRLTVGSRTVNTLMYRRPDGVLEQYLLW
;
A
#
# COMPACT_ATOMS: atom_id res chain seq x y z
N MET A 1 -35.71 -44.56 8.24
CA MET A 1 -36.37 -45.25 9.36
C MET A 1 -35.69 -46.58 9.60
N SER A 2 -35.06 -46.74 10.76
CA SER A 2 -34.88 -47.97 11.56
C SER A 2 -33.79 -47.63 12.59
N GLN A 3 -34.20 -47.07 13.73
CA GLN A 3 -34.16 -47.76 15.03
C GLN A 3 -32.72 -48.14 15.44
N ALA A 4 -32.01 -47.27 16.15
CA ALA A 4 -32.08 -47.06 17.60
C ALA A 4 -31.67 -48.30 18.42
N LEU A 5 -30.53 -48.14 19.11
CA LEU A 5 -30.17 -48.64 20.43
C LEU A 5 -30.65 -50.04 20.86
N MET A 6 -29.72 -50.93 21.21
CA MET A 6 -29.40 -51.19 22.63
C MET A 6 -28.34 -52.29 22.79
N GLN A 7 -27.27 -51.96 23.50
CA GLN A 7 -26.70 -52.75 24.61
C GLN A 7 -26.45 -54.25 24.38
N SER A 8 -25.17 -54.62 24.27
CA SER A 8 -24.49 -55.49 25.25
C SER A 8 -23.20 -56.08 24.69
N THR A 9 -22.06 -55.55 25.12
CA THR A 9 -20.89 -56.39 25.47
C THR A 9 -19.92 -55.56 26.30
N ILE A 10 -20.39 -55.25 27.51
CA ILE A 10 -19.54 -54.94 28.66
C ILE A 10 -19.11 -56.29 29.26
N ARG A 11 -17.84 -56.36 29.70
CA ARG A 11 -17.21 -57.38 30.57
C ARG A 11 -16.84 -58.71 29.92
N ARG A 12 -15.55 -58.86 29.63
CA ARG A 12 -14.61 -59.82 30.29
C ARG A 12 -13.43 -60.08 29.35
N ALA A 13 -12.26 -59.53 29.67
CA ALA A 13 -10.96 -60.17 29.45
C ALA A 13 -9.85 -59.25 29.98
N SER A 14 -9.74 -59.21 31.31
CA SER A 14 -8.44 -59.10 31.96
C SER A 14 -7.70 -60.43 31.79
N ALA A 15 -6.37 -60.35 31.79
CA ALA A 15 -5.40 -61.46 31.89
C ALA A 15 -4.97 -62.13 30.57
N LEU A 16 -3.76 -61.79 30.07
CA LEU A 16 -2.58 -62.65 30.25
C LEU A 16 -1.26 -61.95 29.82
N LEU A 17 -0.48 -61.57 30.84
CA LEU A 17 0.98 -61.77 31.03
C LEU A 17 1.98 -61.14 30.02
N ALA A 18 2.80 -60.15 30.41
CA ALA A 18 4.01 -60.22 31.29
C ALA A 18 5.18 -60.97 30.62
N VAL A 19 6.42 -60.45 30.56
CA VAL A 19 7.38 -60.33 31.68
C VAL A 19 8.60 -59.47 31.27
N LEU A 20 9.16 -58.74 32.27
CA LEU A 20 10.45 -58.03 32.43
C LEU A 20 10.29 -56.50 32.56
N GLY A 21 10.59 -55.84 33.69
CA GLY A 21 11.27 -56.24 34.91
C GLY A 21 10.90 -55.34 36.09
N ALA A 22 11.07 -55.91 37.28
CA ALA A 22 10.71 -55.35 38.58
C ALA A 22 11.91 -54.65 39.26
N LEU A 23 11.58 -54.04 40.42
CA LEU A 23 12.41 -53.37 41.45
C LEU A 23 12.54 -51.85 41.23
N GLY A 24 12.04 -50.96 42.08
CA GLY A 24 11.38 -51.11 43.37
C GLY A 24 11.42 -49.77 44.12
N THR A 25 10.23 -49.35 44.58
CA THR A 25 9.94 -48.64 45.85
C THR A 25 10.53 -47.25 46.14
N GLY A 26 9.61 -46.31 46.41
CA GLY A 26 9.93 -45.05 47.08
C GLY A 26 8.79 -44.03 47.15
N CYS A 27 7.55 -44.48 47.40
CA CYS A 27 6.41 -43.58 47.60
C CYS A 27 6.46 -43.02 49.04
N ARG A 28 6.62 -41.71 49.19
CA ARG A 28 6.18 -40.95 50.36
C ARG A 28 5.10 -39.99 49.92
N THR A 29 3.87 -40.33 50.24
CA THR A 29 2.73 -39.41 50.26
C THR A 29 2.72 -38.60 51.56
N VAL A 30 1.86 -37.57 51.54
CA VAL A 30 1.24 -36.83 52.68
C VAL A 30 1.88 -35.45 52.98
N PRO A 31 1.12 -34.37 53.30
CA PRO A 31 -0.34 -34.14 53.23
C PRO A 31 -0.77 -32.86 52.50
N SER A 32 -2.00 -32.90 51.99
CA SER A 32 -2.88 -31.74 51.76
C SER A 32 -3.57 -31.30 53.06
N THR A 33 -3.11 -30.22 53.70
CA THR A 33 -3.91 -29.30 54.53
C THR A 33 -3.09 -28.04 54.86
N PRO A 34 -3.62 -26.81 54.68
CA PRO A 34 -2.89 -25.59 54.98
C PRO A 34 -2.93 -25.29 56.49
N PRO A 35 -1.85 -24.78 57.11
CA PRO A 35 -1.94 -24.22 58.44
C PRO A 35 -2.68 -22.87 58.36
N ALA A 36 -3.77 -22.78 59.11
CA ALA A 36 -4.44 -21.53 59.40
C ALA A 36 -3.57 -20.72 60.39
N THR A 37 -3.30 -19.47 60.01
CA THR A 37 -3.26 -18.22 60.80
C THR A 37 -2.10 -17.31 60.40
N ALA A 38 -2.39 -16.38 59.48
CA ALA A 38 -1.78 -15.06 59.46
C ALA A 38 -2.90 -14.08 59.10
N ALA A 39 -2.99 -13.01 59.89
CA ALA A 39 -4.13 -12.11 59.98
C ALA A 39 -4.68 -11.65 58.62
N ALA A 40 -6.01 -11.69 58.49
CA ALA A 40 -6.75 -11.09 57.41
C ALA A 40 -6.46 -9.58 57.32
N VAL A 41 -5.55 -9.20 56.44
CA VAL A 41 -5.44 -7.83 55.95
C VAL A 41 -6.27 -7.79 54.66
N ARG A 42 -7.34 -7.00 54.70
CA ARG A 42 -8.40 -6.79 53.70
C ARG A 42 -8.00 -7.20 52.27
N SER A 43 -8.72 -8.17 51.68
CA SER A 43 -8.67 -8.39 50.23
C SER A 43 -9.07 -7.09 49.53
N ALA A 44 -8.10 -6.42 48.92
CA ALA A 44 -8.38 -5.26 48.08
C ALA A 44 -9.39 -5.68 47.01
N ASN A 45 -10.42 -4.85 46.80
CA ASN A 45 -11.41 -5.09 45.75
C ASN A 45 -10.66 -5.32 44.41
N PRO A 46 -10.82 -6.49 43.75
CA PRO A 46 -10.06 -6.79 42.52
C PRO A 46 -10.37 -5.84 41.37
N ASN A 47 -11.40 -4.99 41.50
CA ASN A 47 -11.75 -3.95 40.54
C ASN A 47 -11.10 -2.59 40.82
N VAL A 48 -10.37 -2.43 41.92
CA VAL A 48 -9.71 -1.16 42.27
C VAL A 48 -8.19 -1.33 42.17
N PRO A 49 -7.49 -0.49 41.39
CA PRO A 49 -6.04 -0.57 41.28
C PRO A 49 -5.37 -0.20 42.62
N PRO A 50 -4.38 -0.98 43.12
CA PRO A 50 -3.60 -0.62 44.29
C PRO A 50 -2.90 0.74 44.13
N PRO A 51 -2.68 1.53 45.20
CA PRO A 51 -1.92 2.77 45.12
C PRO A 51 -0.48 2.52 44.62
N PRO A 52 0.17 3.51 43.98
CA PRO A 52 1.56 3.36 43.59
C PRO A 52 2.44 3.29 44.86
N PRO A 53 3.56 2.53 44.82
CA PRO A 53 4.49 2.51 45.94
C PRO A 53 5.23 3.86 46.05
N PRO A 54 5.89 4.14 47.19
CA PRO A 54 6.81 5.26 47.30
C PRO A 54 7.87 5.21 46.20
N ALA A 55 8.08 6.33 45.49
CA ALA A 55 9.01 6.39 44.34
C ALA A 55 10.43 5.91 44.69
N ARG A 56 10.90 6.24 45.91
CA ARG A 56 12.20 5.78 46.45
C ARG A 56 12.34 4.26 46.48
N TRP A 57 11.26 3.47 46.55
CA TRP A 57 11.35 2.01 46.57
C TRP A 57 11.53 1.41 45.17
N LEU A 58 11.17 2.11 44.10
CA LEU A 58 11.20 1.56 42.73
C LEU A 58 12.60 1.07 42.34
N GLY A 59 13.64 1.83 42.70
CA GLY A 59 15.03 1.44 42.47
C GLY A 59 15.50 0.23 43.28
N LEU A 60 14.78 -0.16 44.33
CA LEU A 60 15.10 -1.30 45.20
C LEU A 60 14.50 -2.62 44.72
N LEU A 61 13.42 -2.56 43.94
CA LEU A 61 12.72 -3.75 43.46
C LEU A 61 13.60 -4.52 42.45
N GLY A 62 13.63 -5.84 42.56
CA GLY A 62 14.45 -6.68 41.69
C GLY A 62 14.91 -7.97 42.34
N GLU A 63 15.72 -8.73 41.61
CA GLU A 63 16.29 -9.98 42.11
C GLU A 63 17.75 -9.76 42.56
N TYR A 64 18.13 -10.42 43.65
CA TYR A 64 19.44 -10.34 44.27
C TYR A 64 19.98 -11.72 44.60
N GLY A 65 21.30 -11.89 44.52
CA GLY A 65 22.01 -13.11 44.91
C GLY A 65 22.26 -14.12 43.79
N PRO A 66 22.95 -15.23 44.10
CA PRO A 66 23.30 -16.28 43.15
C PRO A 66 22.08 -17.14 42.77
N ASP A 67 22.20 -17.91 41.69
CA ASP A 67 21.13 -18.80 41.19
C ASP A 67 20.63 -19.80 42.25
N SER A 68 21.53 -20.27 43.11
CA SER A 68 21.21 -21.20 44.21
C SER A 68 20.41 -20.57 45.36
N GLY A 69 20.22 -19.25 45.36
CA GLY A 69 19.69 -18.52 46.51
C GLY A 69 19.06 -17.18 46.17
N ILE A 70 18.31 -17.10 45.06
CA ILE A 70 17.68 -15.85 44.61
C ILE A 70 16.77 -15.26 45.72
N ARG A 71 16.86 -13.94 45.87
CA ARG A 71 15.97 -13.14 46.72
C ARG A 71 15.29 -12.09 45.86
N ILE A 72 13.96 -12.06 45.89
CA ILE A 72 13.16 -11.11 45.11
C ILE A 72 12.69 -10.03 46.08
N VAL A 73 13.15 -8.79 45.89
CA VAL A 73 12.61 -7.62 46.58
C VAL A 73 11.45 -7.09 45.76
N LEU A 74 10.27 -7.05 46.36
CA LEU A 74 9.02 -6.67 45.71
C LEU A 74 8.21 -5.77 46.62
N GLU A 75 7.33 -4.96 46.05
CA GLU A 75 6.32 -4.25 46.84
C GLU A 75 5.03 -5.05 46.82
N ARG A 76 4.42 -5.24 47.99
CA ARG A 76 3.13 -5.88 48.18
C ARG A 76 2.28 -5.10 49.18
N ASP A 77 1.17 -4.58 48.69
CA ASP A 77 0.10 -3.94 49.45
C ASP A 77 0.60 -2.81 50.36
N GLY A 78 1.50 -1.99 49.82
CA GLY A 78 2.12 -0.86 50.50
C GLY A 78 3.33 -1.24 51.38
N GLN A 79 3.79 -2.49 51.33
CA GLN A 79 4.94 -2.98 52.10
C GLN A 79 6.05 -3.49 51.20
N LEU A 80 7.31 -3.24 51.57
CA LEU A 80 8.45 -3.85 50.91
C LEU A 80 8.67 -5.26 51.45
N VAL A 81 8.77 -6.25 50.58
CA VAL A 81 8.84 -7.68 50.93
C VAL A 81 10.08 -8.31 50.30
N LEU A 82 10.78 -9.13 51.08
CA LEU A 82 11.83 -10.03 50.60
C LEU A 82 11.24 -11.43 50.41
N HIS A 83 11.10 -11.87 49.17
CA HIS A 83 10.60 -13.20 48.79
C HIS A 83 11.75 -14.15 48.46
N SER A 84 11.64 -15.40 48.91
CA SER A 84 12.65 -16.44 48.75
C SER A 84 12.01 -17.82 48.76
N ALA A 85 12.77 -18.86 48.41
CA ALA A 85 12.34 -20.25 48.54
C ALA A 85 11.94 -20.65 49.98
N SER A 86 12.49 -19.98 50.99
CA SER A 86 12.15 -20.18 52.41
C SER A 86 10.90 -19.44 52.88
N GLY A 87 10.25 -18.65 52.01
CA GLY A 87 9.10 -17.82 52.34
C GLY A 87 9.37 -16.33 52.19
N GLU A 88 8.43 -15.55 52.70
CA GLU A 88 8.39 -14.08 52.57
C GLU A 88 8.60 -13.38 53.91
N MET A 89 9.26 -12.22 53.87
CA MET A 89 9.46 -11.38 55.04
C MET A 89 9.17 -9.92 54.70
N VAL A 90 8.35 -9.26 55.51
CA VAL A 90 8.09 -7.82 55.41
C VAL A 90 9.28 -7.04 55.96
N LEU A 91 9.74 -6.05 55.20
CA LEU A 91 10.84 -5.17 55.55
C LEU A 91 10.28 -3.86 56.12
N ALA A 92 10.59 -3.58 57.39
CA ALA A 92 10.22 -2.32 58.04
C ALA A 92 11.26 -1.23 57.73
N GLU A 93 10.82 -0.13 57.10
CA GLU A 93 11.69 0.99 56.74
C GLU A 93 12.17 1.73 57.99
N GLN A 94 13.48 1.92 58.11
CA GLN A 94 14.13 2.65 59.21
C GLN A 94 14.59 4.03 58.74
N SER A 95 15.16 4.09 57.54
CA SER A 95 15.55 5.29 56.80
C SER A 95 15.60 4.97 55.31
N ASP A 96 15.80 5.95 54.43
CA ASP A 96 15.95 5.66 53.00
C ASP A 96 17.09 4.66 52.76
N GLY A 97 16.81 3.61 51.99
CA GLY A 97 17.71 2.50 51.72
C GLY A 97 18.03 1.56 52.90
N SER A 98 17.45 1.76 54.09
CA SER A 98 17.71 0.93 55.28
C SER A 98 16.42 0.39 55.90
N PHE A 99 16.37 -0.93 56.08
CA PHE A 99 15.20 -1.65 56.58
C PHE A 99 15.60 -2.66 57.66
N SER A 100 14.62 -3.25 58.32
CA SER A 100 14.78 -4.39 59.23
C SER A 100 13.81 -5.52 58.91
N THR A 101 14.27 -6.75 59.06
CA THR A 101 13.42 -7.95 58.99
C THR A 101 12.62 -8.13 60.30
N PRO A 102 11.59 -9.01 60.33
CA PRO A 102 10.81 -9.27 61.54
C PRO A 102 11.62 -9.84 62.71
N ASP A 103 12.73 -10.54 62.42
CA ASP A 103 13.68 -11.08 63.40
C ASP A 103 14.79 -10.07 63.80
N GLY A 104 14.67 -8.80 63.38
CA GLY A 104 15.55 -7.71 63.81
C GLY A 104 16.87 -7.56 63.02
N ARG A 105 17.10 -8.38 61.98
CA ARG A 105 18.30 -8.23 61.14
C ARG A 105 18.22 -6.96 60.29
N ARG A 106 19.36 -6.27 60.17
CA ARG A 106 19.47 -5.06 59.37
C ARG A 106 19.56 -5.41 57.88
N VAL A 107 18.84 -4.65 57.07
CA VAL A 107 18.82 -4.74 55.62
C VAL A 107 19.25 -3.39 55.04
N ARG A 108 20.27 -3.36 54.18
CA ARG A 108 20.71 -2.11 53.53
C ARG A 108 20.86 -2.29 52.03
N PHE A 109 20.37 -1.32 51.27
CA PHE A 109 20.55 -1.26 49.82
C PHE A 109 21.65 -0.26 49.48
N VAL A 110 22.56 -0.67 48.60
CA VAL A 110 23.56 0.22 48.00
C VAL A 110 23.08 0.58 46.60
N ARG A 111 22.90 1.88 46.33
CA ARG A 111 22.46 2.39 45.04
C ARG A 111 23.65 2.75 44.15
N GLY A 112 23.49 2.53 42.84
CA GLY A 112 24.41 2.99 41.80
C GLY A 112 24.04 4.38 41.27
N ALA A 113 24.69 4.79 40.18
CA ALA A 113 24.54 6.12 39.58
C ALA A 113 23.13 6.43 39.03
N SER A 114 22.31 5.40 38.79
CA SER A 114 20.93 5.52 38.27
C SER A 114 19.84 5.45 39.35
N ASP A 115 20.20 5.63 40.63
CA ASP A 115 19.33 5.43 41.80
C ASP A 115 18.75 4.00 41.95
N ARG A 116 19.20 3.06 41.11
CA ARG A 116 18.89 1.63 41.24
C ARG A 116 19.85 0.97 42.22
N ALA A 117 19.32 0.15 43.12
CA ALA A 117 20.11 -0.64 44.04
C ALA A 117 20.92 -1.69 43.29
N ILE A 118 22.25 -1.64 43.41
CA ILE A 118 23.18 -2.61 42.82
C ILE A 118 23.47 -3.78 43.77
N ARG A 119 23.22 -3.60 45.07
CA ARG A 119 23.50 -4.60 46.11
C ARG A 119 22.53 -4.49 47.28
N LEU A 120 22.19 -5.63 47.85
CA LEU A 120 21.41 -5.82 49.07
C LEU A 120 22.29 -6.47 50.15
N SER A 121 22.42 -5.84 51.30
CA SER A 121 23.08 -6.43 52.49
C SER A 121 22.02 -6.90 53.47
N LEU A 122 22.09 -8.17 53.91
CA LEU A 122 21.19 -8.80 54.87
C LEU A 122 22.05 -9.40 56.00
N GLY A 123 22.11 -8.72 57.16
CA GLY A 123 23.12 -9.03 58.18
C GLY A 123 24.53 -8.87 57.59
N ASP A 124 25.37 -9.90 57.72
CA ASP A 124 26.74 -9.93 57.17
C ASP A 124 26.80 -10.41 55.70
N SER A 125 25.68 -10.83 55.12
CA SER A 125 25.62 -11.33 53.75
C SER A 125 25.37 -10.20 52.75
N ALA A 126 26.19 -10.09 51.72
CA ALA A 126 26.01 -9.18 50.59
C ALA A 126 25.51 -9.93 49.35
N LEU A 127 24.40 -9.48 48.78
CA LEU A 127 23.75 -10.06 47.60
C LEU A 127 23.77 -9.02 46.47
N GLU A 128 24.51 -9.30 45.40
CA GLU A 128 24.53 -8.45 44.22
C GLU A 128 23.19 -8.52 43.46
N ARG A 129 22.78 -7.41 42.85
CA ARG A 129 21.58 -7.35 42.01
C ARG A 129 21.82 -8.15 40.72
N ARG A 130 20.85 -8.97 40.34
CA ARG A 130 20.88 -9.73 39.09
C ARG A 130 20.50 -8.85 37.91
N GLN A 131 21.19 -9.05 36.79
CA GLN A 131 20.84 -8.43 35.51
C GLN A 131 19.88 -9.35 34.75
N VAL A 132 18.59 -9.23 35.06
CA VAL A 132 17.52 -10.11 34.53
C VAL A 132 16.92 -9.55 33.23
N GLY A 133 17.27 -8.32 32.86
CA GLY A 133 16.82 -7.65 31.64
C GLY A 133 17.62 -6.38 31.33
N PRO A 134 17.37 -5.74 30.18
CA PRO A 134 18.08 -4.55 29.73
C PRO A 134 17.76 -3.35 30.62
N GLU A 135 18.79 -2.58 30.98
CA GLU A 135 18.66 -1.48 31.96
C GLU A 135 17.77 -0.33 31.47
N SER A 136 17.60 -0.19 30.14
CA SER A 136 16.98 0.95 29.46
C SER A 136 15.65 0.66 28.73
N GLY A 137 15.03 -0.50 28.94
CA GLY A 137 13.76 -0.85 28.28
C GLY A 137 13.86 -1.22 26.79
N ASN A 138 15.07 -1.40 26.25
CA ASN A 138 15.30 -1.95 24.92
C ASN A 138 14.98 -3.46 24.89
N GLN A 139 14.76 -4.05 23.72
CA GLN A 139 14.60 -5.51 23.60
C GLN A 139 15.93 -6.24 23.83
N LEU A 140 15.92 -7.43 24.45
CA LEU A 140 17.07 -8.33 24.38
C LEU A 140 17.17 -8.86 22.95
N VAL A 141 18.29 -8.57 22.27
CA VAL A 141 18.50 -9.00 20.88
C VAL A 141 19.29 -10.31 20.86
N ILE A 142 18.73 -11.33 20.24
CA ILE A 142 19.41 -12.57 19.88
C ILE A 142 20.23 -12.31 18.61
N THR A 143 21.49 -12.74 18.61
CA THR A 143 22.29 -12.78 17.39
C THR A 143 21.86 -13.98 16.54
N PRO A 144 21.33 -13.76 15.32
CA PRO A 144 20.91 -14.87 14.46
C PRO A 144 22.08 -15.78 14.10
N VAL A 145 21.88 -17.10 14.10
CA VAL A 145 22.92 -18.06 13.71
C VAL A 145 23.24 -18.02 12.21
N ARG A 146 22.35 -17.44 11.40
CA ARG A 146 22.46 -17.26 9.94
C ARG A 146 21.87 -15.91 9.50
N PRO A 147 22.29 -15.34 8.35
CA PRO A 147 21.74 -14.09 7.84
C PRO A 147 20.22 -14.18 7.57
N ILE A 148 19.45 -13.23 8.11
CA ILE A 148 17.97 -13.23 8.00
C ILE A 148 17.47 -13.18 6.55
N ALA A 149 18.19 -12.51 5.64
CA ALA A 149 17.82 -12.44 4.23
C ALA A 149 17.86 -13.82 3.54
N GLU A 150 18.81 -14.68 3.93
CA GLU A 150 18.94 -16.05 3.43
C GLU A 150 17.80 -16.93 3.97
N LEU A 151 17.58 -16.89 5.28
CA LEU A 151 16.49 -17.61 5.95
C LEU A 151 15.13 -17.23 5.39
N ARG A 152 14.91 -15.95 5.05
CA ARG A 152 13.68 -15.48 4.42
C ARG A 152 13.42 -16.14 3.08
N ARG A 153 14.43 -16.19 2.21
CA ARG A 153 14.30 -16.83 0.90
C ARG A 153 13.96 -18.32 1.04
N GLU A 154 14.61 -19.01 1.97
CA GLU A 154 14.35 -20.43 2.25
C GLU A 154 12.95 -20.67 2.82
N ALA A 155 12.55 -19.88 3.81
CA ALA A 155 11.26 -20.04 4.47
C ALA A 155 10.08 -19.72 3.53
N LEU A 156 10.22 -18.75 2.63
CA LEU A 156 9.21 -18.43 1.61
C LEU A 156 9.11 -19.50 0.51
N ALA A 157 10.20 -20.24 0.24
CA ALA A 157 10.19 -21.37 -0.68
C ALA A 157 9.66 -22.68 -0.04
N ALA A 158 9.68 -22.77 1.29
CA ALA A 158 9.22 -23.92 2.04
C ALA A 158 7.69 -23.98 2.18
N ARG A 159 7.16 -25.15 2.55
CA ARG A 159 5.73 -25.37 2.80
C ARG A 159 5.52 -25.81 4.25
N PRO A 160 4.40 -25.38 4.88
CA PRO A 160 4.05 -25.86 6.21
C PRO A 160 3.85 -27.39 6.22
N PRO A 161 4.00 -28.04 7.38
CA PRO A 161 3.64 -29.43 7.56
C PRO A 161 2.24 -29.72 7.05
N ALA A 162 2.07 -30.82 6.32
CA ALA A 162 0.77 -31.21 5.81
C ALA A 162 -0.11 -31.75 6.94
N GLU A 163 -1.23 -31.09 7.20
CA GLU A 163 -2.23 -31.54 8.17
C GLU A 163 -3.46 -32.12 7.47
N ARG A 164 -4.06 -33.15 8.07
CA ARG A 164 -5.37 -33.69 7.67
C ARG A 164 -6.28 -33.70 8.90
N GLY A 165 -7.45 -33.12 8.78
CA GLY A 165 -8.41 -33.04 9.87
C GLY A 165 -9.67 -32.28 9.46
N PRO A 166 -10.75 -32.35 10.26
CA PRO A 166 -11.97 -31.60 10.03
C PRO A 166 -11.79 -30.12 10.42
N PHE A 167 -10.94 -29.41 9.69
CA PHE A 167 -10.64 -28.01 9.97
C PHE A 167 -11.73 -27.07 9.45
N LEU A 168 -11.97 -26.00 10.19
CA LEU A 168 -12.77 -24.88 9.74
C LEU A 168 -12.01 -24.09 8.66
N PRO A 169 -12.72 -23.51 7.67
CA PRO A 169 -12.13 -22.54 6.77
C PRO A 169 -11.52 -21.38 7.55
N SER A 170 -10.34 -20.93 7.14
CA SER A 170 -9.71 -19.75 7.71
C SER A 170 -10.49 -18.48 7.33
N ASP A 171 -10.77 -17.65 8.32
CA ASP A 171 -11.45 -16.35 8.21
C ASP A 171 -10.70 -15.35 9.07
N LEU A 172 -9.52 -14.94 8.59
CA LEU A 172 -8.65 -14.00 9.28
C LEU A 172 -9.20 -12.58 9.12
N VAL A 173 -9.46 -11.92 10.23
CA VAL A 173 -10.02 -10.57 10.30
C VAL A 173 -9.01 -9.65 10.96
N GLU A 174 -8.85 -8.46 10.36
CA GLU A 174 -7.98 -7.42 10.92
C GLU A 174 -8.63 -6.77 12.15
N LEU A 175 -7.92 -6.74 13.27
CA LEU A 175 -8.46 -6.33 14.56
C LEU A 175 -8.97 -4.88 14.56
N THR A 176 -8.22 -3.96 13.95
CA THR A 176 -8.58 -2.53 13.90
C THR A 176 -9.79 -2.24 13.01
N THR A 177 -10.16 -3.17 12.13
CA THR A 177 -11.41 -3.06 11.35
C THR A 177 -12.65 -3.44 12.14
N LEU A 178 -12.50 -4.29 13.17
CA LEU A 178 -13.56 -4.63 14.11
C LEU A 178 -13.68 -3.61 15.23
N ASP A 179 -12.54 -3.14 15.78
CA ASP A 179 -12.50 -2.12 16.81
C ASP A 179 -11.29 -1.19 16.59
N PRO A 180 -11.50 0.03 16.08
CA PRO A 180 -10.42 0.97 15.77
C PRO A 180 -9.72 1.55 17.01
N THR A 181 -10.22 1.27 18.23
CA THR A 181 -9.59 1.71 19.47
C THR A 181 -8.53 0.74 20.01
N ILE A 182 -8.42 -0.46 19.41
CA ILE A 182 -7.31 -1.37 19.67
C ILE A 182 -6.06 -0.75 19.05
N LYS A 183 -5.01 -0.52 19.86
CA LYS A 183 -3.74 0.00 19.38
C LYS A 183 -2.85 -1.15 18.91
N LEU A 184 -2.04 -0.88 17.89
CA LEU A 184 -1.08 -1.84 17.35
C LEU A 184 0.34 -1.31 17.58
N GLU A 185 1.18 -2.17 18.12
CA GLU A 185 2.63 -2.00 18.17
C GLU A 185 3.26 -3.31 17.74
N ILE A 186 3.09 -3.63 16.45
CA ILE A 186 3.51 -4.91 15.88
C ILE A 186 5.03 -4.98 15.82
N ARG A 187 5.64 -5.57 16.85
CA ARG A 187 7.08 -5.54 17.11
C ARG A 187 7.88 -6.12 15.94
N TYR A 188 7.39 -7.22 15.38
CA TYR A 188 7.98 -7.90 14.24
C TYR A 188 7.77 -7.20 12.88
N ALA A 189 7.05 -6.07 12.82
CA ALA A 189 7.02 -5.17 11.66
C ALA A 189 8.12 -4.07 11.72
N THR A 190 8.91 -4.02 12.80
CA THR A 190 9.98 -3.04 13.03
C THR A 190 11.28 -3.73 13.43
N SER A 191 12.38 -3.00 13.66
CA SER A 191 13.61 -3.55 14.24
C SER A 191 13.54 -3.72 15.77
N ASN A 192 12.48 -3.26 16.42
CA ASN A 192 12.30 -3.37 17.87
C ASN A 192 11.71 -4.74 18.22
N ASN A 193 12.46 -5.81 17.97
CA ASN A 193 12.10 -7.19 18.27
C ASN A 193 13.34 -8.05 18.58
N LEU A 194 13.11 -9.33 18.89
CA LEU A 194 14.14 -10.28 19.33
C LEU A 194 15.34 -10.39 18.39
N PHE A 195 15.21 -10.13 17.09
CA PHE A 195 16.29 -10.27 16.10
C PHE A 195 16.79 -8.94 15.52
N GLY A 196 16.28 -7.79 16.00
CA GLY A 196 16.73 -6.49 15.54
C GLY A 196 16.34 -6.13 14.09
N THR A 197 15.48 -6.91 13.44
CA THR A 197 15.08 -6.70 12.03
C THR A 197 13.61 -7.01 11.78
N PRO A 198 12.91 -6.28 10.88
CA PRO A 198 11.51 -6.58 10.54
C PRO A 198 11.34 -7.93 9.83
N PHE A 199 10.27 -8.67 10.18
CA PHE A 199 9.81 -9.89 9.52
C PHE A 199 8.46 -9.74 8.82
N TYR A 200 7.61 -8.81 9.27
CA TYR A 200 6.38 -8.42 8.60
C TYR A 200 6.61 -7.17 7.75
N SER A 201 5.99 -7.12 6.58
CA SER A 201 5.97 -5.94 5.69
C SER A 201 4.90 -4.92 6.08
N GLN A 202 3.94 -5.30 6.92
CA GLN A 202 2.84 -4.45 7.38
C GLN A 202 2.68 -4.57 8.91
N ALA A 203 2.48 -3.44 9.59
CA ALA A 203 2.19 -3.40 11.02
C ALA A 203 0.67 -3.61 11.27
N ARG A 204 0.17 -4.78 10.88
CA ARG A 204 -1.24 -5.18 11.02
C ARG A 204 -1.34 -6.40 11.94
N ALA A 205 -2.51 -6.61 12.53
CA ALA A 205 -2.79 -7.78 13.35
C ALA A 205 -4.10 -8.43 12.92
N PHE A 206 -4.07 -9.74 12.73
CA PHE A 206 -5.23 -10.53 12.35
C PHE A 206 -5.46 -11.65 13.34
N LEU A 207 -6.71 -12.05 13.53
CA LEU A 207 -7.09 -13.29 14.21
C LEU A 207 -8.20 -13.96 13.42
N GLN A 208 -8.43 -15.25 13.65
CA GLN A 208 -9.65 -15.91 13.16
C GLN A 208 -10.86 -15.15 13.72
N ARG A 209 -11.89 -14.93 12.90
CA ARG A 209 -13.05 -14.08 13.25
C ARG A 209 -13.57 -14.30 14.68
N PRO A 210 -13.80 -15.54 15.17
CA PRO A 210 -14.29 -15.71 16.54
C PRO A 210 -13.33 -15.19 17.62
N ALA A 211 -12.02 -15.36 17.42
CA ALA A 211 -11.00 -14.83 18.32
C ALA A 211 -10.86 -13.30 18.18
N ALA A 212 -10.97 -12.76 16.97
CA ALA A 212 -10.94 -11.32 16.71
C ALA A 212 -12.12 -10.59 17.39
N GLU A 213 -13.33 -11.13 17.25
CA GLU A 213 -14.54 -10.61 17.90
C GLU A 213 -14.49 -10.77 19.42
N ALA A 214 -13.92 -11.88 19.93
CA ALA A 214 -13.67 -12.05 21.35
C ALA A 214 -12.72 -10.99 21.90
N LEU A 215 -11.62 -10.70 21.20
CA LEU A 215 -10.67 -9.66 21.61
C LEU A 215 -11.31 -8.26 21.60
N ALA A 216 -12.18 -7.95 20.63
CA ALA A 216 -12.94 -6.70 20.63
C ALA A 216 -13.85 -6.57 21.86
N ARG A 217 -14.48 -7.66 22.32
CA ARG A 217 -15.26 -7.67 23.56
C ARG A 217 -14.38 -7.48 24.80
N VAL A 218 -13.19 -8.09 24.84
CA VAL A 218 -12.20 -7.84 25.91
C VAL A 218 -11.85 -6.35 25.97
N ASN A 219 -11.51 -5.75 24.82
CA ASN A 219 -11.16 -4.33 24.75
C ASN A 219 -12.31 -3.45 25.25
N ALA A 220 -13.54 -3.71 24.81
CA ALA A 220 -14.73 -3.00 25.27
C ALA A 220 -14.95 -3.14 26.79
N ALA A 221 -14.73 -4.31 27.37
CA ALA A 221 -14.88 -4.57 28.81
C ALA A 221 -13.80 -3.89 29.68
N LEU A 222 -12.67 -3.49 29.09
CA LEU A 222 -11.59 -2.78 29.77
C LEU A 222 -11.78 -1.26 29.75
N ARG A 223 -12.48 -0.69 28.75
CA ARG A 223 -12.65 0.76 28.62
C ARG A 223 -13.26 1.44 29.85
N PRO A 224 -14.33 0.92 30.50
CA PRO A 224 -14.87 1.53 31.72
C PRO A 224 -13.89 1.54 32.90
N ARG A 225 -12.82 0.74 32.82
CA ARG A 225 -11.74 0.67 33.82
C ARG A 225 -10.55 1.58 33.48
N GLY A 226 -10.63 2.36 32.40
CA GLY A 226 -9.57 3.29 31.98
C GLY A 226 -8.47 2.66 31.11
N TYR A 227 -8.66 1.44 30.60
CA TYR A 227 -7.64 0.75 29.82
C TYR A 227 -8.16 0.34 28.43
N GLY A 228 -7.24 0.28 27.47
CA GLY A 228 -7.44 -0.36 26.17
C GLY A 228 -6.36 -1.40 25.88
N LEU A 229 -6.50 -2.14 24.79
CA LEU A 229 -5.54 -3.16 24.36
C LEU A 229 -4.48 -2.60 23.40
N LEU A 230 -3.23 -2.99 23.63
CA LEU A 230 -2.09 -2.74 22.76
C LEU A 230 -1.54 -4.09 22.27
N VAL A 231 -1.71 -4.40 20.99
CA VAL A 231 -1.34 -5.69 20.40
C VAL A 231 0.09 -5.64 19.86
N HIS A 232 0.90 -6.63 20.25
CA HIS A 232 2.29 -6.81 19.82
C HIS A 232 2.45 -7.85 18.71
N ASP A 233 1.64 -8.91 18.72
CA ASP A 233 1.56 -9.89 17.64
C ASP A 233 0.19 -10.62 17.62
N GLY A 234 -0.16 -11.19 16.47
CA GLY A 234 -1.41 -11.92 16.25
C GLY A 234 -1.19 -13.13 15.35
N TYR A 235 -1.96 -13.26 14.27
CA TYR A 235 -1.66 -14.23 13.23
C TYR A 235 -0.24 -14.02 12.69
N ARG A 236 0.57 -15.07 12.70
CA ARG A 236 1.94 -15.10 12.17
C ARG A 236 1.97 -16.09 11.01
N PRO A 237 2.43 -15.77 9.79
CA PRO A 237 2.57 -16.78 8.74
C PRO A 237 3.56 -17.88 9.17
N TRP A 238 3.31 -19.14 8.82
CA TRP A 238 4.21 -20.25 9.16
C TRP A 238 5.66 -20.03 8.72
N SER A 239 5.88 -19.41 7.55
CA SER A 239 7.22 -19.05 7.07
C SER A 239 7.98 -18.15 8.05
N VAL A 240 7.29 -17.29 8.80
CA VAL A 240 7.90 -16.45 9.83
C VAL A 240 8.29 -17.27 11.06
N THR A 241 7.44 -18.21 11.50
CA THR A 241 7.83 -19.17 12.56
C THR A 241 9.06 -19.97 12.16
N LYS A 242 9.12 -20.44 10.90
CA LYS A 242 10.30 -21.12 10.38
C LYS A 242 11.54 -20.25 10.44
N MET A 243 11.45 -18.98 10.04
CA MET A 243 12.57 -18.05 10.17
C MET A 243 13.01 -17.85 11.62
N PHE A 244 12.07 -17.71 12.57
CA PHE A 244 12.42 -17.54 13.99
C PHE A 244 13.19 -18.75 14.52
N TRP A 245 12.72 -19.95 14.18
CA TRP A 245 13.37 -21.20 14.56
C TRP A 245 14.78 -21.32 13.96
N ASP A 246 14.89 -21.15 12.64
CA ASP A 246 16.17 -21.30 11.93
C ASP A 246 17.18 -20.20 12.28
N ALA A 247 16.71 -19.04 12.76
CA ALA A 247 17.55 -17.94 13.21
C ALA A 247 18.03 -18.09 14.66
N SER A 248 17.29 -18.82 15.50
CA SER A 248 17.56 -18.90 16.94
C SER A 248 18.62 -19.96 17.27
N PRO A 249 19.57 -19.67 18.18
CA PRO A 249 20.44 -20.69 18.78
C PRO A 249 19.63 -21.79 19.47
N GLU A 250 20.20 -23.00 19.57
CA GLU A 250 19.53 -24.19 20.12
C GLU A 250 19.04 -23.99 21.56
N ASP A 251 19.82 -23.30 22.42
CA ASP A 251 19.43 -22.98 23.79
C ASP A 251 18.24 -22.01 23.89
N LYS A 252 17.85 -21.38 22.78
CA LYS A 252 16.71 -20.45 22.68
C LYS A 252 15.48 -21.09 22.05
N HIS A 253 15.55 -22.33 21.57
CA HIS A 253 14.41 -23.04 20.97
C HIS A 253 13.23 -23.25 21.93
N ILE A 254 13.45 -23.11 23.23
CA ILE A 254 12.37 -23.11 24.23
C ILE A 254 11.46 -21.87 24.14
N PHE A 255 11.90 -20.78 23.52
CA PHE A 255 11.15 -19.51 23.38
C PHE A 255 10.60 -19.28 21.96
N VAL A 256 10.87 -20.18 21.02
CA VAL A 256 10.39 -20.08 19.64
C VAL A 256 9.68 -21.36 19.23
N ALA A 257 8.54 -21.24 18.55
CA ALA A 257 7.75 -22.41 18.18
C ALA A 257 8.46 -23.28 17.12
N ASN A 258 8.40 -24.61 17.31
CA ASN A 258 8.92 -25.57 16.35
C ASN A 258 8.08 -25.56 15.05
N PRO A 259 8.66 -25.18 13.89
CA PRO A 259 7.91 -25.10 12.64
C PRO A 259 7.42 -26.47 12.14
N ALA A 260 7.97 -27.58 12.62
CA ALA A 260 7.47 -28.92 12.31
C ALA A 260 6.08 -29.21 12.92
N GLU A 261 5.72 -28.52 14.00
CA GLU A 261 4.43 -28.64 14.70
C GLU A 261 3.51 -27.43 14.41
N GLY A 262 4.11 -26.33 13.94
CA GLY A 262 3.45 -25.04 13.77
C GLY A 262 3.19 -24.36 15.12
N SER A 263 2.46 -23.25 15.10
CA SER A 263 2.07 -22.52 16.30
C SER A 263 0.61 -22.08 16.26
N LYS A 264 0.08 -21.68 17.41
CA LYS A 264 -1.27 -21.14 17.52
C LYS A 264 -1.38 -19.76 16.88
N HIS A 265 -0.28 -19.00 16.82
CA HIS A 265 -0.18 -17.80 15.96
C HIS A 265 -0.36 -18.17 14.48
N ASN A 266 0.25 -19.27 14.01
CA ASN A 266 0.07 -19.72 12.61
C ASN A 266 -1.36 -20.17 12.31
N ARG A 267 -2.16 -20.46 13.32
CA ARG A 267 -3.58 -20.81 13.17
C ARG A 267 -4.50 -19.59 13.29
N GLY A 268 -3.96 -18.41 13.59
CA GLY A 268 -4.72 -17.17 13.81
C GLY A 268 -5.47 -17.17 15.13
N ALA A 269 -5.02 -17.95 16.09
CA ALA A 269 -5.72 -18.21 17.34
C ALA A 269 -4.86 -17.93 18.58
N ALA A 270 -3.76 -17.19 18.43
CA ALA A 270 -2.97 -16.66 19.52
C ALA A 270 -2.72 -15.16 19.30
N VAL A 271 -2.61 -14.41 20.40
CA VAL A 271 -2.36 -12.98 20.40
C VAL A 271 -1.43 -12.61 21.54
N ASP A 272 -0.45 -11.76 21.25
CA ASP A 272 0.46 -11.17 22.21
C ASP A 272 0.08 -9.72 22.44
N LEU A 273 -0.17 -9.32 23.69
CA LEU A 273 -0.62 -7.96 23.98
C LEU A 273 -0.36 -7.50 25.41
N THR A 274 -0.48 -6.19 25.59
CA THR A 274 -0.52 -5.53 26.90
C THR A 274 -1.71 -4.55 26.98
N LEU A 275 -1.84 -3.89 28.13
CA LEU A 275 -2.77 -2.79 28.32
C LEU A 275 -2.11 -1.45 27.96
N TYR A 276 -2.90 -0.48 27.50
CA TYR A 276 -2.52 0.93 27.52
C TYR A 276 -3.53 1.74 28.34
N ASP A 277 -3.05 2.81 28.97
CA ASP A 277 -3.88 3.71 29.76
C ASP A 277 -4.62 4.70 28.84
N LEU A 278 -5.95 4.81 28.96
CA LEU A 278 -6.77 5.64 28.08
C LEU A 278 -6.52 7.15 28.28
N ALA A 279 -6.13 7.57 29.49
CA ALA A 279 -5.94 8.98 29.81
C ALA A 279 -4.62 9.53 29.23
N THR A 280 -3.55 8.74 29.32
CA THR A 280 -2.20 9.11 28.87
C THR A 280 -1.88 8.59 27.47
N GLY A 281 -2.58 7.54 27.04
CA GLY A 281 -2.29 6.81 25.81
C GLY A 281 -1.06 5.90 25.88
N ALA A 282 -0.35 5.85 27.01
CA ALA A 282 0.91 5.13 27.18
C ALA A 282 0.68 3.63 27.48
N PRO A 283 1.59 2.73 27.05
CA PRO A 283 1.58 1.34 27.49
C PRO A 283 1.65 1.24 29.01
N VAL A 284 0.87 0.33 29.60
CA VAL A 284 0.90 0.04 31.03
C VAL A 284 2.16 -0.76 31.34
N GLU A 285 2.91 -0.30 32.34
CA GLU A 285 4.10 -0.99 32.82
C GLU A 285 3.72 -2.31 33.51
N MET A 286 4.36 -3.40 33.10
CA MET A 286 4.14 -4.75 33.61
C MET A 286 5.38 -5.27 34.34
N VAL A 287 5.35 -6.49 34.86
CA VAL A 287 6.47 -7.07 35.63
C VAL A 287 7.71 -7.35 34.77
N SER A 288 7.56 -7.43 33.46
CA SER A 288 8.59 -7.59 32.42
C SER A 288 8.15 -6.90 31.13
N THR A 289 9.08 -6.75 30.19
CA THR A 289 8.77 -6.30 28.84
C THR A 289 8.27 -7.47 27.97
N TYR A 290 7.60 -7.16 26.85
CA TYR A 290 7.25 -8.15 25.83
C TYR A 290 8.50 -8.88 25.30
N ASP A 291 8.37 -10.17 24.96
CA ASP A 291 9.45 -11.04 24.47
C ASP A 291 10.69 -11.12 25.40
N GLU A 292 10.53 -10.88 26.70
CA GLU A 292 11.59 -11.07 27.69
C GLU A 292 11.80 -12.57 27.96
N THR A 293 13.00 -13.10 27.76
CA THR A 293 13.31 -14.54 27.97
C THR A 293 13.82 -14.83 29.39
N SER A 294 13.13 -14.30 30.41
CA SER A 294 13.53 -14.40 31.83
C SER A 294 12.40 -14.96 32.71
N PRO A 295 12.66 -15.36 33.96
CA PRO A 295 11.61 -15.76 34.90
C PRO A 295 10.50 -14.71 35.12
N ARG A 296 10.77 -13.43 34.80
CA ARG A 296 9.77 -12.35 34.89
C ARG A 296 8.68 -12.46 33.82
N ALA A 297 8.87 -13.27 32.79
CA ALA A 297 7.88 -13.53 31.74
C ALA A 297 6.69 -14.36 32.24
N TYR A 298 6.88 -15.14 33.32
CA TYR A 298 5.86 -16.09 33.78
C TYR A 298 4.60 -15.38 34.32
N PRO A 299 3.38 -15.89 34.04
CA PRO A 299 2.12 -15.32 34.52
C PRO A 299 1.99 -15.23 36.04
N ASP A 300 2.73 -16.03 36.80
CA ASP A 300 2.72 -16.11 38.25
C ASP A 300 3.97 -15.51 38.91
N TYR A 301 4.89 -14.90 38.14
CA TYR A 301 6.10 -14.29 38.68
C TYR A 301 5.78 -13.34 39.86
N PRO A 302 6.39 -13.51 41.05
CA PRO A 302 5.94 -12.84 42.28
C PRO A 302 6.45 -11.40 42.44
N GLY A 303 7.46 -10.98 41.65
CA GLY A 303 8.14 -9.70 41.81
C GLY A 303 7.34 -8.46 41.38
N GLY A 304 8.01 -7.31 41.35
CA GLY A 304 7.41 -6.03 40.98
C GLY A 304 6.51 -5.41 42.05
N THR A 305 5.61 -4.53 41.64
CA THR A 305 4.64 -3.85 42.52
C THR A 305 3.30 -4.58 42.58
N SER A 306 2.51 -4.36 43.64
CA SER A 306 1.13 -4.82 43.72
C SER A 306 0.31 -4.31 42.54
N ARG A 307 0.59 -3.08 42.07
CA ARG A 307 -0.06 -2.50 40.88
C ARG A 307 0.26 -3.26 39.60
N GLN A 308 1.55 -3.54 39.31
CA GLN A 308 1.96 -4.33 38.13
C GLN A 308 1.32 -5.72 38.12
N ARG A 309 1.35 -6.42 39.27
CA ARG A 309 0.70 -7.75 39.40
C ARG A 309 -0.82 -7.65 39.24
N TRP A 310 -1.43 -6.58 39.73
CA TRP A 310 -2.86 -6.32 39.54
C TRP A 310 -3.22 -6.09 38.06
N HIS A 311 -2.41 -5.32 37.31
CA HIS A 311 -2.61 -5.11 35.87
C HIS A 311 -2.50 -6.40 35.07
N ARG A 312 -1.47 -7.20 35.33
CA ARG A 312 -1.31 -8.54 34.73
C ARG A 312 -2.53 -9.42 35.03
N ALA A 313 -3.00 -9.42 36.28
CA ALA A 313 -4.18 -10.19 36.68
C ALA A 313 -5.48 -9.64 36.05
N LEU A 314 -5.61 -8.32 35.89
CA LEU A 314 -6.74 -7.69 35.20
C LEU A 314 -6.79 -8.14 33.74
N LEU A 315 -5.67 -8.03 33.03
CA LEU A 315 -5.54 -8.46 31.64
C LEU A 315 -5.92 -9.93 31.51
N ARG A 316 -5.31 -10.80 32.32
CA ARG A 316 -5.59 -12.23 32.34
C ARG A 316 -7.08 -12.53 32.54
N ARG A 317 -7.72 -11.94 33.57
CA ARG A 317 -9.15 -12.14 33.83
C ARG A 317 -10.02 -11.66 32.68
N ALA A 318 -9.70 -10.53 32.07
CA ALA A 318 -10.46 -9.99 30.95
C ALA A 318 -10.35 -10.88 29.71
N MET A 319 -9.16 -11.38 29.40
CA MET A 319 -8.91 -12.34 28.33
C MET A 319 -9.60 -13.69 28.58
N GLU A 320 -9.45 -14.25 29.78
CA GLU A 320 -10.05 -15.55 30.15
C GLU A 320 -11.59 -15.52 30.17
N ALA A 321 -12.20 -14.36 30.48
CA ALA A 321 -13.65 -14.18 30.37
C ALA A 321 -14.17 -14.34 28.93
N GLU A 322 -13.32 -14.10 27.93
CA GLU A 322 -13.63 -14.23 26.50
C GLU A 322 -12.94 -15.45 25.86
N ARG A 323 -12.75 -16.51 26.65
CA ARG A 323 -12.28 -17.84 26.21
C ARG A 323 -10.83 -17.88 25.69
N PHE A 324 -10.03 -16.86 26.01
CA PHE A 324 -8.59 -16.98 25.87
C PHE A 324 -7.98 -17.70 27.09
N LYS A 325 -6.80 -18.28 26.92
CA LYS A 325 -6.02 -18.89 28.00
C LYS A 325 -4.60 -18.34 27.93
N VAL A 326 -4.09 -17.85 29.05
CA VAL A 326 -2.70 -17.40 29.11
C VAL A 326 -1.73 -18.57 28.90
N TYR A 327 -0.67 -18.35 28.15
CA TYR A 327 0.40 -19.34 28.02
C TYR A 327 1.22 -19.39 29.31
N GLU A 328 1.60 -20.60 29.73
CA GLU A 328 2.14 -20.82 31.07
C GLU A 328 3.52 -20.20 31.31
N ALA A 329 4.25 -19.87 30.25
CA ALA A 329 5.57 -19.25 30.32
C ALA A 329 5.54 -17.72 30.05
N GLU A 330 4.45 -17.18 29.49
CA GLU A 330 4.40 -15.82 28.96
C GLU A 330 3.11 -15.11 29.38
N TRP A 331 3.21 -14.08 30.23
CA TRP A 331 2.03 -13.38 30.75
C TRP A 331 1.27 -12.56 29.70
N TRP A 332 1.92 -12.22 28.58
CA TRP A 332 1.35 -11.43 27.47
C TRP A 332 0.69 -12.27 26.39
N HIS A 333 0.95 -13.59 26.36
CA HIS A 333 0.52 -14.48 25.28
C HIS A 333 -0.77 -15.21 25.64
N PHE A 334 -1.74 -15.14 24.75
CA PHE A 334 -3.08 -15.68 24.97
C PHE A 334 -3.57 -16.54 23.81
N ASP A 335 -3.91 -17.79 24.11
CA ASP A 335 -4.45 -18.77 23.18
C ASP A 335 -5.97 -18.79 23.21
N TYR A 336 -6.61 -18.67 22.06
CA TYR A 336 -8.06 -18.82 21.94
C TYR A 336 -8.47 -20.30 21.97
N ALA A 337 -9.50 -20.64 22.75
CA ALA A 337 -9.88 -22.02 23.09
C ALA A 337 -10.11 -22.98 21.91
N ASP A 338 -10.46 -22.48 20.72
CA ASP A 338 -10.81 -23.28 19.54
C ASP A 338 -9.67 -23.39 18.51
N TRP A 339 -8.42 -23.13 18.89
CA TRP A 339 -7.28 -23.09 17.98
C TRP A 339 -7.07 -24.40 17.18
N GLN A 340 -7.35 -25.57 17.76
CA GLN A 340 -7.19 -26.88 17.09
C GLN A 340 -8.11 -27.06 15.88
N LYS A 341 -9.17 -26.25 15.77
CA LYS A 341 -10.11 -26.31 14.64
C LYS A 341 -9.57 -25.67 13.38
N TYR A 342 -8.43 -24.98 13.43
CA TYR A 342 -7.84 -24.29 12.30
C TYR A 342 -6.51 -24.93 11.91
N PRO A 343 -6.21 -25.09 10.60
CA PRO A 343 -4.94 -25.65 10.16
C PRO A 343 -3.80 -24.63 10.31
N ILE A 344 -2.56 -25.07 10.22
CA ILE A 344 -1.38 -24.20 10.09
C ILE A 344 -1.56 -23.33 8.84
N GLY A 345 -1.67 -22.03 9.04
CA GLY A 345 -1.77 -21.04 7.98
C GLY A 345 -0.40 -20.51 7.55
N ASN A 346 -0.25 -20.22 6.26
CA ASN A 346 0.95 -19.62 5.68
C ASN A 346 0.61 -18.50 4.68
N VAL A 347 -0.46 -17.76 4.95
CA VAL A 347 -0.92 -16.66 4.10
C VAL A 347 -0.19 -15.40 4.54
N GLU A 348 0.44 -14.67 3.62
CA GLU A 348 1.10 -13.39 3.94
C GLU A 348 0.06 -12.30 4.23
N PHE A 349 0.40 -11.27 5.01
CA PHE A 349 -0.56 -10.23 5.44
C PHE A 349 -1.21 -9.49 4.26
N GLU A 350 -0.46 -9.30 3.18
CA GLU A 350 -0.90 -8.68 1.92
C GLU A 350 -2.02 -9.48 1.24
N GLN A 351 -2.11 -10.77 1.54
CA GLN A 351 -3.08 -11.69 0.95
C GLN A 351 -4.33 -11.86 1.83
N ILE A 352 -4.31 -11.36 3.07
CA ILE A 352 -5.43 -11.44 4.03
C ILE A 352 -6.39 -10.26 3.83
N GLY A 353 -7.70 -10.55 3.72
CA GLY A 353 -8.72 -9.54 3.40
C GLY A 353 -8.84 -9.25 1.90
N SER A 354 -7.87 -9.71 1.11
CA SER A 354 -8.05 -10.01 -0.29
C SER A 354 -9.03 -11.19 -0.36
N ALA A 355 -10.33 -10.89 -0.48
CA ALA A 355 -11.36 -11.92 -0.49
C ALA A 355 -10.91 -13.03 -1.45
N ARG A 356 -11.07 -14.30 -1.05
CA ARG A 356 -11.16 -15.43 -1.98
C ARG A 356 -12.41 -15.24 -2.85
N SER A 357 -12.43 -14.17 -3.64
CA SER A 357 -13.15 -14.10 -4.88
C SER A 357 -12.45 -15.11 -5.78
N SER A 358 -13.23 -15.90 -6.51
CA SER A 358 -12.74 -16.51 -7.75
C SER A 358 -11.89 -15.50 -8.53
N ALA A 359 -10.85 -15.98 -9.21
CA ALA A 359 -10.10 -15.20 -10.20
C ALA A 359 -11.07 -14.34 -11.02
N VAL A 360 -10.62 -13.17 -11.48
CA VAL A 360 -11.40 -12.35 -12.42
C VAL A 360 -11.99 -13.26 -13.50
N ASP A 361 -13.32 -13.26 -13.64
CA ASP A 361 -13.99 -14.10 -14.64
C ASP A 361 -13.62 -13.58 -16.04
N GLU A 362 -12.69 -14.27 -16.68
CA GLU A 362 -12.15 -13.91 -17.98
C GLU A 362 -13.26 -13.73 -19.03
N ARG A 363 -14.39 -14.43 -18.90
CA ARG A 363 -15.53 -14.29 -19.83
C ARG A 363 -16.18 -12.91 -19.74
N ILE A 364 -16.22 -12.30 -18.55
CA ILE A 364 -16.72 -10.94 -18.37
C ILE A 364 -15.77 -9.95 -19.04
N VAL A 365 -14.46 -10.13 -18.85
CA VAL A 365 -13.45 -9.28 -19.47
C VAL A 365 -13.49 -9.41 -21.00
N ASP A 366 -13.60 -10.63 -21.52
CA ASP A 366 -13.74 -10.91 -22.94
C ASP A 366 -14.99 -10.27 -23.54
N SER A 367 -16.11 -10.29 -22.82
CA SER A 367 -17.36 -9.64 -23.24
C SER A 367 -17.20 -8.11 -23.30
N ILE A 368 -16.59 -7.50 -22.28
CA ILE A 368 -16.30 -6.06 -22.26
C ILE A 368 -15.37 -5.68 -23.41
N ALA A 369 -14.28 -6.43 -23.62
CA ALA A 369 -13.34 -6.20 -24.70
C ALA A 369 -14.01 -6.37 -26.07
N ALA A 370 -14.79 -7.44 -26.30
CA ALA A 370 -15.48 -7.67 -27.57
C ALA A 370 -16.53 -6.59 -27.88
N ALA A 371 -17.29 -6.15 -26.87
CA ALA A 371 -18.20 -5.03 -27.00
C ALA A 371 -17.44 -3.76 -27.39
N ALA A 372 -16.30 -3.49 -26.76
CA ALA A 372 -15.49 -2.33 -27.05
C ALA A 372 -14.88 -2.33 -28.46
N MET A 373 -14.29 -3.46 -28.87
CA MET A 373 -13.78 -3.68 -30.23
C MET A 373 -14.83 -3.33 -31.29
N THR A 374 -16.10 -3.66 -31.04
CA THR A 374 -17.21 -3.37 -31.96
C THR A 374 -17.70 -1.93 -31.86
N GLN A 375 -18.01 -1.46 -30.65
CA GLN A 375 -18.66 -0.16 -30.41
C GLN A 375 -17.73 1.03 -30.70
N GLN A 376 -16.44 0.90 -30.36
CA GLN A 376 -15.43 1.94 -30.64
C GLN A 376 -14.62 1.65 -31.91
N ARG A 377 -14.96 0.59 -32.65
CA ARG A 377 -14.29 0.16 -33.90
C ARG A 377 -12.77 -0.01 -33.74
N LEU A 378 -12.32 -0.51 -32.60
CA LEU A 378 -10.89 -0.66 -32.31
C LEU A 378 -10.24 -1.67 -33.27
N VAL A 379 -9.00 -1.42 -33.67
CA VAL A 379 -8.24 -2.36 -34.51
C VAL A 379 -7.65 -3.49 -33.67
N GLY A 380 -7.02 -3.14 -32.55
CA GLY A 380 -6.41 -4.06 -31.60
C GLY A 380 -6.35 -3.46 -30.20
N LEU A 381 -6.40 -4.34 -29.20
CA LEU A 381 -6.47 -3.99 -27.79
C LEU A 381 -5.60 -4.95 -26.99
N SER A 382 -4.78 -4.45 -26.07
CA SER A 382 -4.12 -5.23 -25.03
C SER A 382 -4.56 -4.73 -23.67
N LEU A 383 -4.93 -5.64 -22.77
CA LEU A 383 -5.30 -5.29 -21.41
C LEU A 383 -4.56 -6.14 -20.38
N ALA A 384 -4.35 -5.57 -19.20
CA ALA A 384 -3.89 -6.28 -18.02
C ALA A 384 -4.73 -5.90 -16.81
N ILE A 385 -5.00 -6.88 -15.95
CA ILE A 385 -5.79 -6.72 -14.74
C ILE A 385 -4.95 -7.18 -13.55
N VAL A 386 -4.74 -6.26 -12.62
CA VAL A 386 -4.11 -6.51 -11.32
C VAL A 386 -5.19 -6.52 -10.26
N ARG A 387 -5.17 -7.56 -9.43
CA ARG A 387 -6.06 -7.69 -8.28
C ARG A 387 -5.28 -8.30 -7.13
N ASN A 388 -5.52 -7.81 -5.91
CA ASN A 388 -4.90 -8.36 -4.70
C ASN A 388 -3.35 -8.44 -4.80
N GLY A 389 -2.75 -7.44 -5.46
CA GLY A 389 -1.31 -7.34 -5.64
C GLY A 389 -0.72 -8.34 -6.65
N ARG A 390 -1.51 -8.97 -7.52
CA ARG A 390 -1.03 -9.90 -8.56
C ARG A 390 -1.66 -9.59 -9.92
N ILE A 391 -0.90 -9.80 -10.99
CA ILE A 391 -1.44 -9.75 -12.36
C ILE A 391 -2.26 -11.03 -12.56
N GLU A 392 -3.60 -10.91 -12.58
CA GLU A 392 -4.51 -12.06 -12.76
C GLU A 392 -4.79 -12.35 -14.24
N LEU A 393 -4.74 -11.32 -15.08
CA LEU A 393 -4.99 -11.44 -16.52
C LEU A 393 -4.08 -10.49 -17.30
N ALA A 394 -3.54 -10.96 -18.41
CA ALA A 394 -2.98 -10.12 -19.48
C ALA A 394 -3.37 -10.74 -20.81
N LYS A 395 -4.06 -9.98 -21.68
CA LYS A 395 -4.67 -10.54 -22.90
C LYS A 395 -4.69 -9.53 -24.04
N GLY A 396 -4.63 -10.05 -25.27
CA GLY A 396 -4.73 -9.30 -26.51
C GLY A 396 -6.01 -9.64 -27.28
N TYR A 397 -6.56 -8.66 -27.97
CA TYR A 397 -7.75 -8.76 -28.81
C TYR A 397 -7.51 -8.02 -30.13
N GLY A 398 -8.12 -8.51 -31.22
CA GLY A 398 -7.98 -7.89 -32.53
C GLY A 398 -6.58 -8.01 -33.12
N LEU A 399 -6.17 -6.98 -33.87
CA LEU A 399 -4.97 -6.98 -34.69
C LEU A 399 -3.97 -5.89 -34.28
N ALA A 400 -2.72 -6.28 -34.10
CA ALA A 400 -1.60 -5.35 -33.99
C ALA A 400 -1.30 -4.65 -35.33
N SER A 401 -1.72 -5.26 -36.45
CA SER A 401 -1.59 -4.69 -37.79
C SER A 401 -2.68 -5.24 -38.72
N LEU A 402 -3.24 -4.39 -39.58
CA LEU A 402 -4.16 -4.76 -40.65
C LEU A 402 -3.42 -5.34 -41.87
N GLN A 403 -2.20 -4.88 -42.15
CA GLN A 403 -1.39 -5.32 -43.30
C GLN A 403 0.11 -5.37 -42.94
N PRO A 404 0.73 -6.57 -42.78
CA PRO A 404 0.07 -7.87 -42.75
C PRO A 404 -0.86 -7.99 -41.54
N ARG A 405 -1.83 -8.91 -41.60
CA ARG A 405 -2.72 -9.20 -40.47
C ARG A 405 -1.95 -9.91 -39.36
N VAL A 406 -1.68 -9.19 -38.27
CA VAL A 406 -0.95 -9.73 -37.10
C VAL A 406 -1.85 -9.60 -35.88
N PRO A 407 -2.14 -10.68 -35.14
CA PRO A 407 -2.94 -10.60 -33.92
C PRO A 407 -2.22 -9.83 -32.81
N VAL A 408 -2.98 -9.19 -31.92
CA VAL A 408 -2.41 -8.69 -30.66
C VAL A 408 -2.16 -9.87 -29.71
N ASP A 409 -0.97 -9.93 -29.11
CA ASP A 409 -0.68 -10.81 -27.99
C ASP A 409 -0.04 -10.05 -26.82
N THR A 410 0.29 -10.78 -25.74
CA THR A 410 0.84 -10.21 -24.50
C THR A 410 2.24 -9.60 -24.67
N GLY A 411 2.92 -9.86 -25.78
CA GLY A 411 4.20 -9.25 -26.13
C GLY A 411 4.09 -8.14 -27.18
N THR A 412 2.89 -7.78 -27.64
CA THR A 412 2.69 -6.68 -28.59
C THR A 412 2.90 -5.36 -27.86
N ARG A 413 3.88 -4.57 -28.33
CA ARG A 413 4.15 -3.24 -27.80
C ARG A 413 3.25 -2.19 -28.43
N PHE A 414 2.75 -1.27 -27.61
CA PHE A 414 2.00 -0.09 -28.02
C PHE A 414 2.72 1.15 -27.51
N SER A 415 2.60 2.27 -28.23
CA SER A 415 2.96 3.57 -27.66
C SER A 415 2.02 3.85 -26.48
N ILE A 416 2.59 4.12 -25.31
CA ILE A 416 1.78 4.44 -24.12
C ILE A 416 1.53 5.94 -23.97
N GLY A 417 2.09 6.74 -24.88
CA GLY A 417 2.03 8.20 -24.85
C GLY A 417 2.29 8.75 -23.46
N SER A 418 1.43 9.66 -23.02
CA SER A 418 1.59 10.41 -21.77
C SER A 418 1.63 9.59 -20.47
N VAL A 419 1.31 8.29 -20.47
CA VAL A 419 1.62 7.41 -19.31
C VAL A 419 3.14 7.43 -19.03
N THR A 420 3.97 7.72 -20.03
CA THR A 420 5.42 7.95 -19.89
C THR A 420 5.78 8.97 -18.79
N LYS A 421 4.90 9.96 -18.53
CA LYS A 421 5.16 11.01 -17.55
C LYS A 421 5.32 10.46 -16.12
N GLU A 422 4.60 9.40 -15.78
CA GLU A 422 4.75 8.69 -14.50
C GLU A 422 6.20 8.20 -14.30
N PHE A 423 6.77 7.61 -15.35
CA PHE A 423 8.13 7.07 -15.34
C PHE A 423 9.19 8.17 -15.26
N VAL A 424 9.00 9.26 -16.00
CA VAL A 424 9.93 10.40 -15.98
C VAL A 424 9.90 11.12 -14.64
N ALA A 425 8.71 11.29 -14.03
CA ALA A 425 8.58 11.85 -12.69
C ALA A 425 9.26 10.96 -11.63
N ALA A 426 9.05 9.65 -11.69
CA ALA A 426 9.71 8.72 -10.78
C ALA A 426 11.23 8.65 -10.99
N LEU A 427 11.72 8.75 -12.23
CA LEU A 427 13.15 8.84 -12.51
C LEU A 427 13.77 10.09 -11.87
N ALA A 428 13.07 11.23 -11.91
CA ALA A 428 13.52 12.44 -11.21
C ALA A 428 13.67 12.20 -9.70
N LEU A 429 12.74 11.46 -9.10
CA LEU A 429 12.78 11.11 -7.68
C LEU A 429 13.89 10.10 -7.36
N LEU A 430 14.13 9.10 -8.21
CA LEU A 430 15.25 8.17 -8.06
C LEU A 430 16.60 8.89 -8.14
N LEU A 431 16.74 9.86 -9.05
CA LEU A 431 17.94 10.70 -9.12
C LEU A 431 18.06 11.68 -7.93
N GLN A 432 16.93 12.07 -7.32
CA GLN A 432 16.92 12.80 -6.05
C GLN A 432 17.40 11.94 -4.89
N GLU A 433 16.99 10.68 -4.83
CA GLU A 433 17.44 9.72 -3.81
C GLU A 433 18.95 9.46 -3.91
N ASP A 434 19.52 9.50 -5.11
CA ASP A 434 20.97 9.47 -5.33
C ASP A 434 21.69 10.78 -4.93
N GLY A 435 20.96 11.80 -4.49
CA GLY A 435 21.50 13.12 -4.17
C GLY A 435 21.92 13.96 -5.38
N LYS A 436 21.52 13.58 -6.60
CA LYS A 436 21.97 14.26 -7.83
C LYS A 436 21.18 15.52 -8.17
N LEU A 437 19.93 15.61 -7.73
CA LEU A 437 19.08 16.79 -7.85
C LEU A 437 18.13 16.89 -6.65
N SER A 438 17.47 18.04 -6.48
CA SER A 438 16.21 18.10 -5.75
C SER A 438 15.09 18.47 -6.71
N VAL A 439 13.91 17.88 -6.57
CA VAL A 439 12.75 18.33 -7.36
C VAL A 439 12.32 19.76 -7.00
N HIS A 440 12.80 20.29 -5.88
CA HIS A 440 12.62 21.68 -5.46
C HIS A 440 13.68 22.64 -6.03
N ASP A 441 14.70 22.13 -6.73
CA ASP A 441 15.65 22.98 -7.46
C ASP A 441 14.91 23.82 -8.51
N THR A 442 15.30 25.09 -8.65
CA THR A 442 14.79 25.94 -9.72
C THR A 442 15.42 25.56 -11.05
N LEU A 443 14.65 25.70 -12.13
CA LEU A 443 15.06 25.37 -13.48
C LEU A 443 16.31 26.16 -13.93
N SER A 444 16.51 27.36 -13.37
CA SER A 444 17.64 28.24 -13.67
C SER A 444 19.01 27.61 -13.40
N LYS A 445 19.08 26.57 -12.55
CA LYS A 445 20.29 25.79 -12.29
C LYS A 445 20.84 25.12 -13.55
N TRP A 446 19.97 24.72 -14.48
CA TRP A 446 20.36 24.05 -15.73
C TRP A 446 20.07 24.88 -16.98
N TYR A 447 18.97 25.63 -16.97
CA TYR A 447 18.47 26.39 -18.12
C TYR A 447 18.11 27.83 -17.74
N PRO A 448 19.09 28.67 -17.37
CA PRO A 448 18.87 30.03 -16.87
C PRO A 448 18.25 30.99 -17.89
N LYS A 449 18.30 30.66 -19.18
CA LYS A 449 17.77 31.48 -20.27
C LYS A 449 16.28 31.24 -20.56
N LEU A 450 15.66 30.22 -19.98
CA LEU A 450 14.24 29.96 -20.17
C LEU A 450 13.40 30.97 -19.39
N THR A 451 12.22 31.29 -19.90
CA THR A 451 11.31 32.27 -19.33
C THR A 451 11.05 31.96 -17.86
N ARG A 452 11.36 32.91 -16.97
CA ARG A 452 11.15 32.83 -15.51
C ARG A 452 11.70 31.54 -14.87
N SER A 453 12.78 30.99 -15.42
CA SER A 453 13.43 29.76 -14.91
C SER A 453 13.87 29.82 -13.44
N ARG A 454 14.05 31.03 -12.87
CA ARG A 454 14.38 31.24 -11.44
C ARG A 454 13.19 31.05 -10.51
N GLU A 455 11.97 31.04 -11.03
CA GLU A 455 10.73 30.95 -10.24
C GLU A 455 10.06 29.56 -10.35
N ILE A 456 10.47 28.76 -11.34
CA ILE A 456 9.87 27.47 -11.66
C ILE A 456 10.78 26.36 -11.13
N THR A 457 10.23 25.46 -10.31
CA THR A 457 10.93 24.26 -9.83
C THR A 457 10.70 23.07 -10.75
N LEU A 458 11.52 22.02 -10.63
CA LEU A 458 11.26 20.75 -11.34
C LEU A 458 9.92 20.14 -10.91
N LEU A 459 9.52 20.30 -9.65
CA LEU A 459 8.23 19.86 -9.13
C LEU A 459 7.06 20.59 -9.80
N ASP A 460 7.24 21.85 -10.19
CA ASP A 460 6.23 22.60 -10.95
C ASP A 460 6.09 22.07 -12.39
N LEU A 461 7.18 21.59 -13.01
CA LEU A 461 7.14 20.90 -14.30
C LEU A 461 6.41 19.56 -14.19
N ILE A 462 6.77 18.74 -13.20
CA ILE A 462 6.16 17.42 -12.92
C ILE A 462 4.64 17.53 -12.76
N ASN A 463 4.17 18.59 -12.10
CA ASN A 463 2.76 18.77 -11.76
C ASN A 463 2.00 19.75 -12.67
N HIS A 464 2.56 20.16 -13.81
CA HIS A 464 1.86 21.02 -14.78
C HIS A 464 1.38 22.37 -14.21
N VAL A 465 2.17 22.98 -13.33
CA VAL A 465 1.87 24.30 -12.75
C VAL A 465 2.92 25.36 -13.11
N SER A 466 3.74 25.12 -14.14
CA SER A 466 4.85 25.99 -14.55
C SER A 466 4.44 27.21 -15.38
N GLY A 467 3.32 27.14 -16.10
CA GLY A 467 2.91 28.18 -17.04
C GLY A 467 3.46 28.06 -18.45
N TYR A 468 4.33 27.08 -18.73
CA TYR A 468 4.86 26.88 -20.09
C TYR A 468 3.77 26.38 -21.04
N ARG A 469 3.66 27.02 -22.21
CA ARG A 469 2.72 26.65 -23.27
C ARG A 469 2.95 25.23 -23.75
N ASP A 470 1.88 24.49 -24.02
CA ASP A 470 1.95 23.15 -24.62
C ASP A 470 2.29 23.23 -26.11
N TYR A 471 3.31 22.48 -26.56
CA TYR A 471 3.70 22.44 -27.97
C TYR A 471 2.81 21.51 -28.80
N TYR A 472 2.04 20.61 -28.17
CA TYR A 472 1.19 19.65 -28.88
C TYR A 472 -0.30 19.70 -28.46
N PRO A 473 -1.00 20.82 -28.71
CA PRO A 473 -2.39 20.99 -28.27
C PRO A 473 -3.45 20.36 -29.19
N LEU A 474 -3.07 19.93 -30.40
CA LEU A 474 -3.98 19.38 -31.41
C LEU A 474 -3.92 17.84 -31.42
N ASP A 475 -5.04 17.19 -31.76
CA ASP A 475 -5.13 15.73 -31.77
C ASP A 475 -4.85 15.13 -33.17
N TYR A 476 -3.95 15.75 -33.95
CA TYR A 476 -3.44 15.24 -35.23
C TYR A 476 -1.98 15.66 -35.46
N VAL A 477 -1.26 14.94 -36.32
CA VAL A 477 0.11 15.31 -36.70
C VAL A 477 0.05 16.40 -37.78
N ASP A 478 0.43 17.61 -37.41
CA ASP A 478 0.55 18.72 -38.35
C ASP A 478 1.79 18.59 -39.26
N ARG A 479 1.96 19.55 -40.17
CA ARG A 479 3.01 19.52 -41.18
C ARG A 479 4.42 19.61 -40.61
N GLU A 480 4.62 20.40 -39.56
CA GLU A 480 5.95 20.57 -38.96
C GLU A 480 6.23 19.40 -38.02
N MET A 481 5.22 18.90 -37.33
CA MET A 481 5.31 17.72 -36.49
C MET A 481 5.59 16.43 -37.27
N ALA A 482 5.20 16.35 -38.55
CA ALA A 482 5.56 15.24 -39.42
C ALA A 482 7.07 15.18 -39.75
N LYS A 483 7.83 16.24 -39.48
CA LYS A 483 9.27 16.30 -39.74
C LYS A 483 10.08 16.07 -38.45
N PRO A 484 11.31 15.54 -38.53
CA PRO A 484 12.17 15.41 -37.36
C PRO A 484 12.46 16.76 -36.69
N THR A 485 12.60 16.74 -35.37
CA THR A 485 12.99 17.89 -34.54
C THR A 485 13.96 17.48 -33.43
N THR A 486 14.32 18.42 -32.55
CA THR A 486 15.08 18.16 -31.32
C THR A 486 14.36 18.77 -30.13
N ALA A 487 14.56 18.22 -28.93
CA ALA A 487 14.01 18.83 -27.71
C ALA A 487 14.55 20.24 -27.49
N GLU A 488 15.78 20.52 -27.89
CA GLU A 488 16.40 21.84 -27.84
C GLU A 488 15.65 22.84 -28.70
N HIS A 489 15.23 22.44 -29.90
CA HIS A 489 14.40 23.26 -30.77
C HIS A 489 13.03 23.54 -30.15
N ILE A 490 12.35 22.50 -29.64
CA ILE A 490 11.06 22.64 -28.94
C ILE A 490 11.20 23.59 -27.73
N MET A 491 12.24 23.43 -26.92
CA MET A 491 12.48 24.29 -25.76
C MET A 491 12.77 25.73 -26.19
N GLN A 492 13.55 25.93 -27.27
CA GLN A 492 13.83 27.26 -27.79
C GLN A 492 12.55 27.94 -28.26
N GLU A 493 11.68 27.23 -28.95
CA GLU A 493 10.45 27.80 -29.49
C GLU A 493 9.40 28.06 -28.39
N TYR A 494 9.12 27.07 -27.55
CA TYR A 494 7.97 27.12 -26.63
C TYR A 494 8.32 27.55 -25.20
N ALA A 495 9.54 27.29 -24.72
CA ALA A 495 9.94 27.60 -23.34
C ALA A 495 10.61 28.99 -23.18
N THR A 496 10.77 29.73 -24.29
CA THR A 496 11.24 31.13 -24.29
C THR A 496 10.12 32.15 -24.52
N MET A 497 8.90 31.69 -24.82
CA MET A 497 7.72 32.54 -24.88
C MET A 497 7.32 33.05 -23.48
N PRO A 498 6.53 34.13 -23.38
CA PRO A 498 5.84 34.48 -22.15
C PRO A 498 5.01 33.28 -21.63
N LEU A 499 4.97 33.10 -20.31
CA LEU A 499 4.14 32.06 -19.70
C LEU A 499 2.65 32.38 -19.90
N ASP A 500 1.83 31.34 -20.04
CA ASP A 500 0.37 31.49 -20.17
C ASP A 500 -0.28 31.90 -18.83
N PHE A 501 0.42 31.76 -17.71
CA PHE A 501 0.03 32.14 -16.35
C PHE A 501 1.22 32.14 -15.39
N ASP A 502 1.04 32.73 -14.21
CA ASP A 502 2.08 32.75 -13.17
C ASP A 502 2.32 31.36 -12.56
N PRO A 503 3.58 30.92 -12.36
CA PRO A 503 3.88 29.61 -11.82
C PRO A 503 3.15 29.33 -10.49
N GLY A 504 2.56 28.15 -10.35
CA GLY A 504 1.83 27.71 -9.16
C GLY A 504 0.43 28.33 -8.97
N THR A 505 -0.01 29.24 -9.83
CA THR A 505 -1.35 29.87 -9.71
C THR A 505 -2.45 29.09 -10.42
N ARG A 506 -2.10 28.19 -11.34
CA ARG A 506 -3.02 27.42 -12.16
C ARG A 506 -2.41 26.07 -12.53
N TRP A 507 -3.26 25.07 -12.75
CA TRP A 507 -2.89 23.83 -13.41
C TRP A 507 -3.25 23.90 -14.90
N SER A 508 -2.30 23.54 -15.77
CA SER A 508 -2.53 23.45 -17.21
C SER A 508 -1.53 22.48 -17.81
N TYR A 509 -2.06 21.44 -18.45
CA TYR A 509 -1.25 20.39 -19.06
C TYR A 509 -0.27 20.96 -20.08
N SER A 510 0.98 20.51 -20.04
CA SER A 510 2.03 20.99 -20.96
C SER A 510 3.12 19.93 -21.18
N ASN A 511 3.26 19.48 -22.42
CA ASN A 511 4.34 18.58 -22.82
C ASN A 511 5.70 19.29 -22.82
N THR A 512 5.72 20.61 -23.01
CA THR A 512 6.95 21.43 -22.92
C THR A 512 7.62 21.26 -21.57
N GLY A 513 6.85 21.22 -20.48
CA GLY A 513 7.37 21.01 -19.13
C GLY A 513 8.12 19.68 -18.98
N TYR A 514 7.56 18.59 -19.52
CA TYR A 514 8.21 17.28 -19.48
C TYR A 514 9.39 17.15 -20.44
N THR A 515 9.38 17.87 -21.56
CA THR A 515 10.53 17.97 -22.47
C THR A 515 11.73 18.60 -21.75
N ILE A 516 11.51 19.72 -21.05
CA ILE A 516 12.52 20.37 -20.22
C ILE A 516 13.00 19.40 -19.12
N LEU A 517 12.08 18.74 -18.42
CA LEU A 517 12.41 17.80 -17.36
C LEU A 517 13.31 16.68 -17.88
N GLY A 518 12.96 16.04 -19.00
CA GLY A 518 13.78 15.01 -19.62
C GLY A 518 15.23 15.44 -19.88
N ARG A 519 15.42 16.64 -20.43
CA ARG A 519 16.76 17.21 -20.66
C ARG A 519 17.53 17.49 -19.36
N VAL A 520 16.84 17.92 -18.30
CA VAL A 520 17.44 18.04 -16.96
C VAL A 520 17.91 16.68 -16.45
N LEU A 521 17.07 15.63 -16.57
CA LEU A 521 17.40 14.29 -16.09
C LEU A 521 18.59 13.68 -16.84
N GLU A 522 18.69 13.88 -18.15
CA GLU A 522 19.86 13.47 -18.93
C GLU A 522 21.13 14.17 -18.48
N ARG A 523 21.05 15.50 -18.25
CA ARG A 523 22.20 16.30 -17.82
C ARG A 523 22.69 15.90 -16.43
N VAL A 524 21.77 15.62 -15.51
CA VAL A 524 22.09 15.20 -14.14
C VAL A 524 22.50 13.72 -14.09
N GLY A 525 21.88 12.88 -14.90
CA GLY A 525 22.15 11.45 -15.00
C GLY A 525 23.42 11.11 -15.78
N GLY A 526 23.86 12.00 -16.68
CA GLY A 526 25.04 11.82 -17.54
C GLY A 526 24.85 10.81 -18.67
N LYS A 527 23.61 10.43 -18.99
CA LYS A 527 23.25 9.41 -19.98
C LYS A 527 21.97 9.81 -20.73
N PRO A 528 21.70 9.27 -21.93
CA PRO A 528 20.42 9.44 -22.62
C PRO A 528 19.24 8.98 -21.76
N LEU A 529 18.08 9.61 -21.93
CA LEU A 529 16.92 9.37 -21.08
C LEU A 529 16.45 7.91 -21.14
N GLY A 530 16.42 7.32 -22.34
CA GLY A 530 16.05 5.92 -22.53
C GLY A 530 16.94 4.96 -21.73
N THR A 531 18.25 5.22 -21.69
CA THR A 531 19.20 4.42 -20.89
C THR A 531 18.95 4.57 -19.40
N LEU A 532 18.67 5.79 -18.92
CA LEU A 532 18.33 6.02 -17.51
C LEU A 532 17.04 5.29 -17.11
N LEU A 533 16.00 5.38 -17.94
CA LEU A 533 14.73 4.67 -17.71
C LEU A 533 14.93 3.15 -17.70
N GLU A 534 15.74 2.63 -18.61
CA GLU A 534 16.04 1.20 -18.68
C GLU A 534 16.77 0.71 -17.42
N GLU A 535 17.89 1.35 -17.08
CA GLU A 535 18.76 0.93 -15.96
C GLU A 535 18.07 1.10 -14.60
N ARG A 536 17.27 2.15 -14.43
CA ARG A 536 16.70 2.53 -13.14
C ARG A 536 15.30 2.03 -12.91
N ILE A 537 14.55 1.73 -13.96
CA ILE A 537 13.14 1.34 -13.87
C ILE A 537 12.87 0.03 -14.60
N PHE A 538 13.12 -0.05 -15.91
CA PHE A 538 12.63 -1.20 -16.67
C PHE A 538 13.33 -2.51 -16.28
N GLN A 539 14.66 -2.51 -16.16
CA GLN A 539 15.41 -3.71 -15.79
C GLN A 539 15.14 -4.14 -14.33
N PRO A 540 15.22 -3.25 -13.32
CA PRO A 540 14.94 -3.62 -11.92
C PRO A 540 13.53 -4.15 -11.70
N LEU A 541 12.54 -3.66 -12.44
CA LEU A 541 11.15 -4.10 -12.33
C LEU A 541 10.79 -5.27 -13.26
N GLY A 542 11.75 -5.76 -14.05
CA GLY A 542 11.54 -6.86 -14.99
C GLY A 542 10.60 -6.52 -16.15
N MET A 543 10.51 -5.25 -16.54
CA MET A 543 9.71 -4.74 -17.66
C MET A 543 10.42 -4.99 -19.00
N ARG A 544 10.61 -6.26 -19.35
CA ARG A 544 11.48 -6.71 -20.46
C ARG A 544 10.96 -6.36 -21.85
N GLN A 545 9.70 -5.97 -21.97
CA GLN A 545 9.07 -5.57 -23.24
C GLN A 545 8.89 -4.06 -23.32
N THR A 546 9.47 -3.28 -22.41
CA THR A 546 9.36 -1.82 -22.40
C THR A 546 10.60 -1.19 -23.02
N LEU A 547 10.37 -0.27 -23.97
CA LEU A 547 11.41 0.42 -24.73
C LEU A 547 11.11 1.92 -24.77
N TYR A 548 12.15 2.74 -24.93
CA TYR A 548 12.03 4.17 -25.11
C TYR A 548 12.39 4.55 -26.54
N GLU A 549 11.44 5.16 -27.26
CA GLU A 549 11.54 5.56 -28.68
C GLU A 549 12.11 4.44 -29.59
N PRO A 550 11.49 3.24 -29.60
CA PRO A 550 11.98 2.12 -30.41
C PRO A 550 11.93 2.45 -31.91
N THR A 551 12.85 1.83 -32.63
CA THR A 551 12.92 1.82 -34.09
C THR A 551 11.76 1.05 -34.71
N GLN A 552 11.48 1.30 -36.00
CA GLN A 552 10.37 0.63 -36.70
C GLN A 552 10.59 -0.88 -36.89
N THR A 553 11.84 -1.37 -36.81
CA THR A 553 12.19 -2.78 -36.96
C THR A 553 11.88 -3.62 -35.73
N GLU A 554 11.66 -2.99 -34.58
CA GLU A 554 11.31 -3.69 -33.36
C GLU A 554 9.83 -4.09 -33.34
N ARG A 555 9.54 -5.25 -32.73
CA ARG A 555 8.18 -5.79 -32.66
C ARG A 555 7.24 -4.84 -31.89
N ARG A 556 6.32 -4.20 -32.61
CA ARG A 556 5.31 -3.26 -32.10
C ARG A 556 4.04 -3.27 -32.96
N ALA A 557 2.93 -2.77 -32.41
CA ALA A 557 1.71 -2.54 -33.17
C ALA A 557 1.87 -1.36 -34.15
N SER A 558 1.14 -1.40 -35.25
CA SER A 558 0.94 -0.25 -36.14
C SER A 558 -0.25 0.56 -35.65
N GLY A 559 -0.13 1.89 -35.63
CA GLY A 559 -1.20 2.79 -35.18
C GLY A 559 -2.20 3.09 -36.31
N TYR A 560 -3.47 3.25 -35.95
CA TYR A 560 -4.56 3.50 -36.89
C TYR A 560 -5.43 4.68 -36.44
N VAL A 561 -5.87 5.48 -37.40
CA VAL A 561 -6.82 6.58 -37.19
C VAL A 561 -8.03 6.39 -38.08
N SER A 562 -9.14 7.07 -37.78
CA SER A 562 -10.28 7.17 -38.69
C SER A 562 -10.57 8.63 -38.98
N TRP A 563 -10.88 8.91 -40.25
CA TRP A 563 -11.26 10.25 -40.70
C TRP A 563 -12.75 10.28 -41.02
N ALA A 564 -13.47 11.25 -40.44
CA ALA A 564 -14.89 11.52 -40.71
C ALA A 564 -15.78 10.25 -40.65
N LEU A 565 -15.61 9.44 -39.61
CA LEU A 565 -16.33 8.16 -39.41
C LEU A 565 -16.06 7.09 -40.49
N GLY A 566 -15.04 7.27 -41.34
CA GLY A 566 -14.63 6.33 -42.37
C GLY A 566 -13.94 5.07 -41.84
N GLU A 567 -13.35 4.29 -42.75
CA GLU A 567 -12.54 3.11 -42.39
C GLU A 567 -11.24 3.49 -41.66
N MET A 568 -10.68 2.53 -40.93
CA MET A 568 -9.40 2.72 -40.25
C MET A 568 -8.26 2.78 -41.28
N GLU A 569 -7.45 3.83 -41.19
CA GLU A 569 -6.28 4.06 -42.03
C GLU A 569 -5.00 4.12 -41.18
N PRO A 570 -3.83 3.71 -41.70
CA PRO A 570 -2.57 3.86 -40.98
C PRO A 570 -2.34 5.31 -40.53
N ALA A 571 -1.97 5.47 -39.27
CA ALA A 571 -1.69 6.77 -38.70
C ALA A 571 -0.41 7.39 -39.30
N LEU A 572 -0.45 8.70 -39.59
CA LEU A 572 0.76 9.47 -39.82
C LEU A 572 1.46 9.63 -38.47
N LEU A 573 2.66 9.08 -38.31
CA LEU A 573 3.41 9.20 -37.06
C LEU A 573 4.07 10.56 -36.96
N GLU A 574 4.24 11.03 -35.72
CA GLU A 574 5.07 12.17 -35.39
C GLU A 574 6.52 11.92 -35.81
N GLY A 575 7.20 12.97 -36.27
CA GLY A 575 8.62 12.93 -36.59
C GLY A 575 9.47 12.64 -35.36
N SER A 576 10.64 12.05 -35.57
CA SER A 576 11.59 11.77 -34.48
C SER A 576 11.91 13.04 -33.68
N GLY A 577 11.93 12.93 -32.35
CA GLY A 577 12.24 14.03 -31.43
C GLY A 577 11.04 14.81 -30.89
N TRP A 578 9.83 14.65 -31.45
CA TRP A 578 8.62 15.34 -30.97
C TRP A 578 8.01 14.73 -29.72
N ILE A 579 8.08 13.40 -29.56
CA ILE A 579 7.35 12.71 -28.49
C ILE A 579 8.18 12.60 -27.20
N GLY A 580 9.43 12.14 -27.29
CA GLY A 580 10.44 12.30 -26.24
C GLY A 580 10.00 11.99 -24.81
N ALA A 581 10.51 12.75 -23.84
CA ALA A 581 10.21 12.58 -22.42
C ALA A 581 8.70 12.70 -22.07
N PRO A 582 7.88 13.49 -22.78
CA PRO A 582 6.44 13.51 -22.56
C PRO A 582 5.70 12.22 -22.90
N GLY A 583 6.18 11.38 -23.83
CA GLY A 583 5.38 10.26 -24.33
C GLY A 583 6.10 9.07 -24.98
N GLY A 584 7.43 9.04 -24.95
CA GLY A 584 8.25 8.18 -25.81
C GLY A 584 8.32 6.71 -25.44
N ILE A 585 7.67 6.26 -24.36
CA ILE A 585 7.71 4.84 -23.96
C ILE A 585 6.76 4.02 -24.84
N TRP A 586 7.24 2.85 -25.24
CA TRP A 586 6.45 1.77 -25.82
C TRP A 586 6.50 0.58 -24.88
N SER A 587 5.34 0.00 -24.58
CA SER A 587 5.26 -1.07 -23.58
C SER A 587 4.13 -2.06 -23.88
N THR A 588 4.00 -3.07 -23.02
CA THR A 588 2.89 -4.03 -23.00
C THR A 588 2.03 -3.77 -21.78
N ALA A 589 0.75 -4.15 -21.82
CA ALA A 589 -0.13 -3.97 -20.67
C ALA A 589 0.40 -4.71 -19.43
N ASN A 590 1.06 -5.86 -19.63
CA ASN A 590 1.68 -6.65 -18.58
C ASN A 590 2.88 -5.95 -17.91
N ASP A 591 3.71 -5.24 -18.67
CA ASP A 591 4.84 -4.49 -18.11
C ASP A 591 4.38 -3.26 -17.34
N ILE A 592 3.38 -2.52 -17.85
CA ILE A 592 2.79 -1.40 -17.11
C ILE A 592 2.12 -1.91 -15.82
N ALA A 593 1.47 -3.08 -15.84
CA ALA A 593 0.94 -3.68 -14.62
C ALA A 593 2.04 -4.01 -13.57
N ARG A 594 3.27 -4.34 -14.00
CA ARG A 594 4.42 -4.49 -13.08
C ARG A 594 4.86 -3.15 -12.51
N TRP A 595 4.84 -2.10 -13.32
CA TRP A 595 5.08 -0.73 -12.88
C TRP A 595 4.08 -0.32 -11.80
N ASP A 596 2.77 -0.52 -12.03
CA ASP A 596 1.73 -0.19 -11.05
C ASP A 596 1.91 -0.96 -9.74
N LEU A 597 2.25 -2.25 -9.81
CA LEU A 597 2.56 -3.05 -8.62
C LEU A 597 3.77 -2.53 -7.85
N ALA A 598 4.82 -2.08 -8.54
CA ALA A 598 5.99 -1.48 -7.91
C ALA A 598 5.64 -0.15 -7.23
N LEU A 599 4.81 0.67 -7.87
CA LEU A 599 4.30 1.92 -7.30
C LEU A 599 3.38 1.68 -6.10
N MET A 600 2.57 0.63 -6.06
CA MET A 600 1.71 0.33 -4.91
C MET A 600 2.48 -0.27 -3.73
N ARG A 601 3.60 -0.94 -3.96
CA ARG A 601 4.39 -1.62 -2.91
C ARG A 601 5.48 -0.73 -2.30
N PRO A 602 5.84 -0.92 -1.02
CA PRO A 602 7.02 -0.29 -0.46
C PRO A 602 8.29 -0.86 -1.11
N GLY A 603 9.35 -0.04 -1.18
CA GLY A 603 10.70 -0.48 -1.54
C GLY A 603 11.23 -0.03 -2.90
N PHE A 604 10.37 0.36 -3.86
CA PHE A 604 10.85 0.92 -5.13
C PHE A 604 11.31 2.39 -5.00
N LEU A 605 10.50 3.20 -4.32
CA LEU A 605 10.84 4.58 -3.93
C LEU A 605 10.87 4.66 -2.40
N THR A 606 11.72 5.53 -1.87
CA THR A 606 11.72 5.87 -0.44
C THR A 606 10.36 6.46 -0.02
N PRO A 607 9.96 6.36 1.27
CA PRO A 607 8.71 6.97 1.75
C PRO A 607 8.58 8.47 1.42
N ALA A 608 9.68 9.22 1.47
CA ALA A 608 9.69 10.64 1.13
C ALA A 608 9.41 10.88 -0.36
N SER A 609 10.08 10.17 -1.26
CA SER A 609 9.80 10.27 -2.70
C SER A 609 8.40 9.80 -3.06
N ARG A 610 7.89 8.74 -2.41
CA ARG A 610 6.49 8.30 -2.59
C ARG A 610 5.51 9.39 -2.19
N ALA A 611 5.75 10.09 -1.08
CA ALA A 611 4.91 11.21 -0.66
C ALA A 611 4.91 12.36 -1.68
N VAL A 612 6.02 12.58 -2.39
CA VAL A 612 6.07 13.55 -3.50
C VAL A 612 5.34 13.05 -4.74
N LEU A 613 5.52 11.78 -5.12
CA LEU A 613 4.88 11.21 -6.32
C LEU A 613 3.36 11.16 -6.20
N PHE A 614 2.83 10.72 -5.06
CA PHE A 614 1.40 10.60 -4.81
C PHE A 614 0.78 11.85 -4.17
N GLY A 615 1.61 12.82 -3.79
CA GLY A 615 1.18 14.07 -3.17
C GLY A 615 0.52 14.98 -4.18
N GLU A 616 -0.79 15.12 -4.08
CA GLU A 616 -1.55 16.04 -4.92
C GLU A 616 -1.02 17.47 -4.82
N ARG A 617 -0.72 18.07 -5.98
CA ARG A 617 -0.24 19.46 -6.03
C ARG A 617 -1.39 20.39 -5.65
N VAL A 618 -1.10 21.32 -4.74
CA VAL A 618 -1.99 22.41 -4.34
C VAL A 618 -1.46 23.72 -4.91
N LEU A 619 -2.36 24.51 -5.50
CA LEU A 619 -2.07 25.84 -6.05
C LEU A 619 -1.83 26.86 -4.93
N ARG A 620 -1.25 28.02 -5.28
CA ARG A 620 -0.96 29.10 -4.32
C ARG A 620 -2.18 29.61 -3.53
N ASP A 621 -3.38 29.45 -4.07
CA ASP A 621 -4.64 29.84 -3.44
C ASP A 621 -5.23 28.74 -2.52
N GLY A 622 -4.53 27.60 -2.38
CA GLY A 622 -4.99 26.43 -1.62
C GLY A 622 -5.86 25.45 -2.40
N THR A 623 -6.09 25.66 -3.70
CA THR A 623 -6.91 24.75 -4.52
C THR A 623 -6.13 23.49 -4.92
N PRO A 624 -6.63 22.27 -4.66
CA PRO A 624 -6.02 21.03 -5.14
C PRO A 624 -6.21 20.86 -6.66
N THR A 625 -5.17 20.41 -7.36
CA THR A 625 -5.13 20.39 -8.84
C THR A 625 -5.77 19.17 -9.49
N GLY A 626 -5.95 18.07 -8.77
CA GLY A 626 -6.30 16.77 -9.35
C GLY A 626 -5.13 16.06 -10.00
N TYR A 627 -3.90 16.45 -9.69
CA TYR A 627 -2.69 15.90 -10.29
C TYR A 627 -1.56 15.76 -9.27
N ALA A 628 -0.81 14.67 -9.36
CA ALA A 628 0.30 14.31 -8.48
C ALA A 628 1.37 13.56 -9.27
N GLY A 629 2.57 14.13 -9.43
CA GLY A 629 3.73 13.31 -9.84
C GLY A 629 3.62 12.62 -11.21
N GLY A 630 2.91 13.21 -12.17
CA GLY A 630 2.63 12.53 -13.44
C GLY A 630 1.37 11.65 -13.43
N LEU A 631 0.53 11.75 -12.40
CA LEU A 631 -0.71 10.98 -12.21
C LEU A 631 -1.90 11.92 -11.99
N GLY A 632 -3.01 11.65 -12.66
CA GLY A 632 -4.32 12.20 -12.29
C GLY A 632 -4.83 11.57 -11.00
N VAL A 633 -5.40 12.40 -10.13
CA VAL A 633 -5.93 12.01 -8.82
C VAL A 633 -7.45 12.14 -8.85
N GLY A 634 -8.15 11.03 -8.65
CA GLY A 634 -9.60 11.01 -8.72
C GLY A 634 -10.25 10.03 -7.75
N ASP A 635 -11.55 9.88 -7.93
CA ASP A 635 -12.37 8.92 -7.22
C ASP A 635 -13.11 8.03 -8.22
N SER A 636 -13.10 6.72 -7.99
CA SER A 636 -13.86 5.74 -8.77
C SER A 636 -14.54 4.77 -7.81
N PHE A 637 -15.88 4.68 -7.88
CA PHE A 637 -16.69 3.80 -7.02
C PHE A 637 -16.42 3.96 -5.50
N GLY A 638 -16.17 5.21 -5.05
CA GLY A 638 -15.84 5.51 -3.66
C GLY A 638 -14.42 5.11 -3.25
N ARG A 639 -13.53 4.86 -4.22
CA ARG A 639 -12.11 4.60 -4.03
C ARG A 639 -11.28 5.76 -4.54
N HIS A 640 -10.27 6.14 -3.79
CA HIS A 640 -9.21 7.01 -4.29
C HIS A 640 -8.40 6.26 -5.36
N VAL A 641 -8.26 6.85 -6.54
CA VAL A 641 -7.55 6.25 -7.67
C VAL A 641 -6.50 7.19 -8.24
N PHE A 642 -5.39 6.60 -8.67
CA PHE A 642 -4.40 7.26 -9.52
C PHE A 642 -4.55 6.73 -10.93
N GLN A 643 -4.44 7.62 -11.91
CA GLN A 643 -4.63 7.27 -13.31
C GLN A 643 -3.83 8.17 -14.23
N HIS A 644 -3.51 7.66 -15.42
CA HIS A 644 -3.07 8.51 -16.51
C HIS A 644 -3.57 7.97 -17.86
N GLY A 645 -4.03 8.87 -18.71
CA GLY A 645 -4.33 8.57 -20.10
C GLY A 645 -3.11 8.83 -20.98
N GLY A 646 -2.94 8.08 -22.05
CA GLY A 646 -1.90 8.28 -23.03
C GLY A 646 -2.47 8.37 -24.42
N ALA A 647 -1.92 9.27 -25.23
CA ALA A 647 -2.19 9.35 -26.66
C ALA A 647 -0.93 9.78 -27.42
N THR A 648 -0.73 9.14 -28.56
CA THR A 648 0.16 9.54 -29.67
C THR A 648 -0.57 9.15 -30.95
N SER A 649 -0.16 9.62 -32.12
CA SER A 649 -0.92 9.34 -33.34
C SER A 649 -1.15 7.85 -33.58
N GLY A 650 -2.42 7.43 -33.61
CA GLY A 650 -2.84 6.06 -33.82
C GLY A 650 -2.77 5.16 -32.59
N PHE A 651 -2.56 5.70 -31.39
CA PHE A 651 -2.47 4.93 -30.15
C PHE A 651 -3.16 5.63 -28.99
N SER A 652 -3.78 4.81 -28.13
CA SER A 652 -4.33 5.28 -26.87
C SER A 652 -3.99 4.31 -25.74
N ALA A 653 -3.76 4.87 -24.56
CA ALA A 653 -3.48 4.12 -23.34
C ALA A 653 -4.35 4.64 -22.19
N THR A 654 -4.77 3.74 -21.33
CA THR A 654 -5.41 4.06 -20.05
C THR A 654 -4.72 3.23 -18.98
N ASN A 655 -4.13 3.89 -18.00
CA ASN A 655 -3.60 3.27 -16.79
C ASN A 655 -4.39 3.76 -15.58
N VAL A 656 -4.91 2.85 -14.76
CA VAL A 656 -5.60 3.17 -13.50
C VAL A 656 -5.19 2.19 -12.43
N PHE A 657 -4.79 2.67 -11.25
CA PHE A 657 -4.53 1.83 -10.10
C PHE A 657 -5.14 2.37 -8.81
N VAL A 658 -5.45 1.44 -7.91
CA VAL A 658 -6.18 1.64 -6.67
C VAL A 658 -5.31 1.10 -5.53
N PRO A 659 -4.41 1.92 -4.95
CA PRO A 659 -3.44 1.44 -3.97
C PRO A 659 -4.07 0.73 -2.76
N ALA A 660 -5.21 1.22 -2.28
CA ALA A 660 -5.92 0.65 -1.14
C ALA A 660 -6.41 -0.78 -1.37
N ASP A 661 -6.60 -1.18 -2.63
CA ASP A 661 -7.07 -2.52 -3.02
C ASP A 661 -5.95 -3.34 -3.69
N SER A 662 -4.73 -2.79 -3.80
CA SER A 662 -3.62 -3.40 -4.55
C SER A 662 -4.06 -3.86 -5.95
N ALA A 663 -4.87 -3.03 -6.62
CA ALA A 663 -5.51 -3.35 -7.88
C ALA A 663 -5.13 -2.33 -8.97
N ALA A 664 -5.12 -2.76 -10.22
CA ALA A 664 -4.84 -1.91 -11.37
C ALA A 664 -5.49 -2.46 -12.65
N VAL A 665 -5.72 -1.59 -13.61
CA VAL A 665 -6.22 -1.90 -14.93
C VAL A 665 -5.40 -1.10 -15.93
N VAL A 666 -4.78 -1.82 -16.87
CA VAL A 666 -4.04 -1.23 -17.99
C VAL A 666 -4.75 -1.61 -19.28
N ILE A 667 -4.94 -0.64 -20.17
CA ILE A 667 -5.59 -0.80 -21.46
C ILE A 667 -4.78 -0.05 -22.51
N LEU A 668 -4.30 -0.75 -23.54
CA LEU A 668 -3.54 -0.20 -24.65
C LEU A 668 -4.25 -0.53 -25.97
N SER A 669 -4.43 0.47 -26.83
CA SER A 669 -5.09 0.34 -28.12
C SER A 669 -4.22 0.96 -29.21
N ASN A 670 -4.19 0.36 -30.38
CA ASN A 670 -3.55 0.93 -31.58
C ASN A 670 -4.56 1.69 -32.44
N THR A 671 -5.42 2.44 -31.75
CA THR A 671 -6.37 3.38 -32.33
C THR A 671 -6.49 4.61 -31.42
N ASP A 672 -6.87 5.77 -31.97
CA ASP A 672 -7.15 6.99 -31.19
C ASP A 672 -8.39 6.88 -30.28
N GLN A 673 -9.18 5.81 -30.45
CA GLN A 673 -10.29 5.44 -29.57
C GLN A 673 -9.82 4.43 -28.51
N ASN A 674 -10.42 4.47 -27.32
CA ASN A 674 -10.06 3.58 -26.22
C ASN A 674 -11.28 3.00 -25.50
N LEU A 675 -11.08 1.83 -24.89
CA LEU A 675 -11.99 1.28 -23.88
C LEU A 675 -11.79 2.06 -22.57
N GLY A 676 -12.85 2.66 -22.04
CA GLY A 676 -12.82 3.27 -20.72
C GLY A 676 -12.56 2.22 -19.62
N ALA A 677 -11.76 2.56 -18.61
CA ALA A 677 -11.38 1.61 -17.56
C ALA A 677 -12.45 1.30 -16.51
N ALA A 678 -13.48 2.15 -16.37
CA ALA A 678 -14.46 2.03 -15.28
C ALA A 678 -15.15 0.65 -15.18
N PRO A 679 -15.59 -0.01 -16.28
CA PRO A 679 -16.16 -1.36 -16.21
C PRO A 679 -15.19 -2.41 -15.65
N LEU A 680 -13.89 -2.31 -15.99
CA LEU A 680 -12.87 -3.23 -15.52
C LEU A 680 -12.42 -2.91 -14.09
N VAL A 681 -12.33 -1.62 -13.73
CA VAL A 681 -12.03 -1.19 -12.35
C VAL A 681 -13.10 -1.70 -11.38
N ALA A 682 -14.38 -1.68 -11.77
CA ALA A 682 -15.46 -2.23 -10.95
C ALA A 682 -15.30 -3.73 -10.62
N LEU A 683 -14.61 -4.50 -11.46
CA LEU A 683 -14.36 -5.94 -11.22
C LEU A 683 -13.28 -6.17 -10.15
N VAL A 684 -12.28 -5.29 -10.08
CA VAL A 684 -11.13 -5.45 -9.17
C VAL A 684 -11.24 -4.62 -7.90
N ALA A 685 -11.97 -3.51 -7.94
CA ALA A 685 -12.23 -2.61 -6.83
C ALA A 685 -13.74 -2.30 -6.77
N PRO A 686 -14.57 -3.23 -6.27
CA PRO A 686 -16.02 -3.08 -6.27
C PRO A 686 -16.46 -1.87 -5.42
N PRO A 687 -17.63 -1.28 -5.73
CA PRO A 687 -18.12 -0.10 -5.04
C PRO A 687 -18.23 -0.31 -3.54
N ARG A 688 -17.69 0.63 -2.76
CA ARG A 688 -18.01 0.72 -1.33
C ARG A 688 -19.30 1.52 -1.17
N THR A 689 -20.11 1.19 -0.15
CA THR A 689 -21.19 2.07 0.30
C THR A 689 -20.59 3.44 0.57
N ALA A 690 -20.97 4.42 -0.25
CA ALA A 690 -20.35 5.73 -0.25
C ALA A 690 -20.54 6.39 1.12
N ALA A 691 -19.45 6.62 1.86
CA ALA A 691 -19.42 7.79 2.72
C ALA A 691 -19.50 9.01 1.79
N ALA A 692 -20.33 10.00 2.11
CA ALA A 692 -20.44 11.20 1.29
C ALA A 692 -19.04 11.79 1.06
N THR A 693 -18.56 11.75 -0.18
CA THR A 693 -17.29 12.38 -0.54
C THR A 693 -17.47 13.89 -0.33
N PRO A 694 -16.70 14.53 0.56
CA PRO A 694 -16.81 15.97 0.71
C PRO A 694 -16.58 16.66 -0.63
N SER A 695 -17.37 17.69 -0.93
CA SER A 695 -17.26 18.46 -2.16
C SER A 695 -15.84 19.01 -2.28
N ARG A 696 -15.07 18.48 -3.23
CA ARG A 696 -13.69 18.89 -3.44
C ARG A 696 -13.69 20.26 -4.11
N ARG A 697 -12.97 21.22 -3.54
CA ARG A 697 -12.73 22.51 -4.19
C ARG A 697 -11.94 22.24 -5.47
N THR A 698 -12.56 22.46 -6.61
CA THR A 698 -11.93 22.31 -7.92
C THR A 698 -11.41 23.66 -8.39
N GLN A 699 -10.39 23.63 -9.24
CA GLN A 699 -9.94 24.83 -9.92
C GLN A 699 -11.08 25.41 -10.75
N THR A 700 -11.23 26.73 -10.75
CA THR A 700 -12.10 27.41 -11.70
C THR A 700 -11.67 27.04 -13.12
N PRO A 701 -12.54 26.43 -13.95
CA PRO A 701 -12.21 26.13 -15.33
C PRO A 701 -11.75 27.39 -16.04
N MET A 702 -10.73 27.29 -16.89
CA MET A 702 -10.31 28.41 -17.71
C MET A 702 -11.50 28.88 -18.55
N THR A 703 -11.72 30.20 -18.56
CA THR A 703 -12.71 30.80 -19.45
C THR A 703 -12.25 30.56 -20.89
N PRO A 704 -12.95 29.73 -21.67
CA PRO A 704 -12.60 29.53 -23.07
C PRO A 704 -12.68 30.85 -23.79
N PRO A 705 -11.77 31.15 -24.74
CA PRO A 705 -11.93 32.33 -25.56
C PRO A 705 -13.26 32.26 -26.31
N THR A 706 -13.81 33.42 -26.68
CA THR A 706 -14.98 33.49 -27.55
C THR A 706 -14.50 33.78 -28.97
N PRO A 707 -14.53 32.78 -29.89
CA PRO A 707 -14.14 32.99 -31.28
C PRO A 707 -15.03 34.04 -31.95
N ARG A 708 -14.44 34.88 -32.81
CA ARG A 708 -15.22 35.78 -33.68
C ARG A 708 -16.10 34.97 -34.64
N GLY A 709 -17.27 35.50 -34.97
CA GLY A 709 -18.20 34.89 -35.91
C GLY A 709 -19.27 34.03 -35.25
N ALA A 710 -19.64 32.92 -35.90
CA ALA A 710 -20.74 32.07 -35.45
C ALA A 710 -20.48 31.40 -34.09
N GLY A 711 -21.53 31.27 -33.27
CA GLY A 711 -21.48 30.52 -32.02
C GLY A 711 -21.08 29.05 -32.23
N ALA A 712 -20.62 28.39 -31.16
CA ALA A 712 -20.06 27.03 -31.21
C ALA A 712 -20.95 26.00 -31.93
N VAL A 713 -22.24 25.98 -31.61
CA VAL A 713 -23.21 25.05 -32.24
C VAL A 713 -23.36 25.33 -33.73
N ALA A 714 -23.59 26.60 -34.11
CA ALA A 714 -23.80 26.99 -35.49
C ALA A 714 -22.55 26.71 -36.36
N ALA A 715 -21.35 26.99 -35.83
CA ALA A 715 -20.11 26.69 -36.54
C ALA A 715 -19.90 25.17 -36.70
N ALA A 716 -20.16 24.38 -35.66
CA ALA A 716 -20.07 22.92 -35.74
C ALA A 716 -21.03 22.31 -36.77
N VAL A 717 -22.28 22.79 -36.81
CA VAL A 717 -23.28 22.35 -37.81
C VAL A 717 -22.86 22.79 -39.22
N SER A 718 -22.47 24.05 -39.40
CA SER A 718 -22.05 24.56 -40.71
C SER A 718 -20.87 23.78 -41.27
N PHE A 719 -19.86 23.50 -40.45
CA PHE A 719 -18.68 22.77 -40.91
C PHE A 719 -18.97 21.29 -41.18
N PHE A 720 -19.87 20.66 -40.40
CA PHE A 720 -20.37 19.32 -40.69
C PHE A 720 -21.05 19.28 -42.06
N ASN A 721 -21.95 20.22 -42.33
CA ASN A 721 -22.67 20.31 -43.61
C ASN A 721 -21.72 20.57 -44.78
N ASP A 722 -20.71 21.43 -44.62
CA ASP A 722 -19.67 21.64 -45.64
C ASP A 722 -18.99 20.32 -46.00
N LEU A 723 -18.50 19.57 -45.00
CA LEU A 723 -17.86 18.27 -45.20
C LEU A 723 -18.81 17.26 -45.85
N GLN A 724 -20.08 17.24 -45.44
CA GLN A 724 -21.12 16.37 -46.01
C GLN A 724 -21.32 16.61 -47.51
N HIS A 725 -21.18 17.86 -47.98
CA HIS A 725 -21.29 18.23 -49.39
C HIS A 725 -19.97 18.20 -50.15
N GLY A 726 -18.88 17.73 -49.52
CA GLY A 726 -17.55 17.71 -50.12
C GLY A 726 -16.97 19.10 -50.34
N GLN A 727 -17.37 20.07 -49.52
CA GLN A 727 -16.94 21.45 -49.55
C GLN A 727 -16.19 21.80 -48.28
N VAL A 728 -15.29 22.80 -48.36
CA VAL A 728 -14.65 23.38 -47.18
C VAL A 728 -14.27 24.83 -47.48
N ASN A 729 -14.68 25.76 -46.62
CA ASN A 729 -14.19 27.13 -46.70
C ASN A 729 -12.77 27.26 -46.14
N ARG A 730 -11.76 27.12 -47.00
CA ARG A 730 -10.33 27.17 -46.62
C ARG A 730 -9.89 28.49 -45.97
N ARG A 731 -10.61 29.61 -46.20
CA ARG A 731 -10.29 30.90 -45.55
C ARG A 731 -10.58 30.91 -44.06
N MET A 732 -11.42 29.98 -43.59
CA MET A 732 -11.77 29.85 -42.19
C MET A 732 -10.87 28.87 -41.43
N LEU A 733 -9.89 28.25 -42.10
CA LEU A 733 -9.01 27.25 -41.52
C LEU A 733 -7.61 27.80 -41.29
N SER A 734 -6.89 27.19 -40.36
CA SER A 734 -5.44 27.39 -40.29
C SER A 734 -4.72 26.78 -41.49
N ALA A 735 -3.47 27.18 -41.69
CA ALA A 735 -2.64 26.66 -42.77
C ALA A 735 -2.41 25.14 -42.63
N ASP A 736 -2.22 24.67 -41.40
CA ASP A 736 -1.99 23.25 -41.13
C ASP A 736 -3.27 22.42 -41.31
N TYR A 737 -4.41 22.90 -40.82
CA TYR A 737 -5.67 22.19 -41.02
C TYR A 737 -6.12 22.23 -42.49
N THR A 738 -5.80 23.29 -43.22
CA THR A 738 -5.94 23.36 -44.69
C THR A 738 -5.12 22.29 -45.40
N ALA A 739 -3.89 22.06 -44.95
CA ALA A 739 -3.01 21.03 -45.52
C ALA A 739 -3.48 19.62 -45.17
N PHE A 740 -3.98 19.41 -43.94
CA PHE A 740 -4.58 18.16 -43.49
C PHE A 740 -5.84 17.80 -44.31
N LEU A 741 -6.70 18.78 -44.62
CA LEU A 741 -7.91 18.60 -45.44
C LEU A 741 -7.61 18.63 -46.95
N THR A 742 -6.92 17.59 -47.42
CA THR A 742 -6.69 17.39 -48.86
C THR A 742 -8.01 17.18 -49.63
N PRO A 743 -8.05 17.43 -50.95
CA PRO A 743 -9.24 17.13 -51.74
C PRO A 743 -9.72 15.68 -51.61
N ALA A 744 -8.82 14.73 -51.41
CA ALA A 744 -9.17 13.32 -51.18
C ALA A 744 -9.91 13.13 -49.85
N ARG A 745 -9.41 13.73 -48.77
CA ARG A 745 -10.06 13.66 -47.44
C ARG A 745 -11.41 14.36 -47.39
N VAL A 746 -11.56 15.47 -48.11
CA VAL A 746 -12.87 16.14 -48.23
C VAL A 746 -13.88 15.27 -48.98
N ARG A 747 -13.47 14.62 -50.08
CA ARG A 747 -14.34 13.66 -50.79
C ARG A 747 -14.68 12.44 -49.94
N GLN A 748 -13.71 11.93 -49.17
CA GLN A 748 -13.92 10.82 -48.25
C GLN A 748 -14.93 11.19 -47.15
N ALA A 749 -14.81 12.39 -46.57
CA ALA A 749 -15.78 12.88 -45.59
C ALA A 749 -17.19 13.00 -46.19
N ALA A 750 -17.33 13.51 -47.41
CA ALA A 750 -18.62 13.54 -48.08
C ALA A 750 -19.21 12.13 -48.27
N ALA A 751 -18.39 11.18 -48.71
CA ALA A 751 -18.80 9.79 -48.95
C ALA A 751 -19.26 9.08 -47.66
N THR A 752 -18.69 9.41 -46.51
CA THR A 752 -19.04 8.79 -45.22
C THR A 752 -20.18 9.51 -44.50
N LEU A 753 -20.26 10.84 -44.62
CA LEU A 753 -21.23 11.66 -43.90
C LEU A 753 -22.54 11.87 -44.66
N ALA A 754 -22.54 11.99 -45.99
CA ALA A 754 -23.77 12.19 -46.77
C ALA A 754 -24.83 11.10 -46.56
N PRO A 755 -24.47 9.79 -46.46
CA PRO A 755 -25.45 8.74 -46.18
C PRO A 755 -26.12 8.82 -44.80
N LEU A 756 -25.61 9.64 -43.88
CA LEU A 756 -26.21 9.81 -42.55
C LEU A 756 -27.49 10.65 -42.59
N GLY A 757 -27.73 11.40 -43.67
CA GLY A 757 -28.88 12.28 -43.84
C GLY A 757 -28.63 13.70 -43.32
N GLU A 758 -29.70 14.49 -43.21
CA GLU A 758 -29.61 15.89 -42.79
C GLU A 758 -29.44 16.02 -41.26
N VAL A 759 -28.77 17.09 -40.85
CA VAL A 759 -28.70 17.50 -39.44
C VAL A 759 -30.06 18.05 -39.01
N SER A 760 -30.75 17.35 -38.12
CA SER A 760 -32.08 17.72 -37.60
C SER A 760 -32.04 18.34 -36.21
N GLY A 761 -30.91 18.26 -35.51
CA GLY A 761 -30.72 18.85 -34.19
C GLY A 761 -29.26 18.97 -33.79
N ALA A 762 -28.95 19.88 -32.87
CA ALA A 762 -27.61 20.05 -32.32
C ALA A 762 -27.67 20.52 -30.87
N GLN A 763 -26.88 19.88 -30.00
CA GLN A 763 -26.81 20.16 -28.58
C GLN A 763 -25.36 20.47 -28.18
N LEU A 764 -25.12 21.63 -27.57
CA LEU A 764 -23.83 21.93 -26.94
C LEU A 764 -23.68 21.06 -25.69
N LEU A 765 -22.66 20.20 -25.67
CA LEU A 765 -22.33 19.37 -24.51
C LEU A 765 -21.38 20.07 -23.55
N GLY A 766 -20.53 20.96 -24.06
CA GLY A 766 -19.61 21.75 -23.24
C GLY A 766 -18.63 22.55 -24.08
N VAL A 767 -17.98 23.51 -23.43
CA VAL A 767 -16.88 24.30 -23.99
C VAL A 767 -15.75 24.33 -22.97
N SER A 768 -14.53 24.10 -23.44
CA SER A 768 -13.31 24.17 -22.64
C SER A 768 -12.23 24.98 -23.37
N GLU A 769 -11.15 25.27 -22.66
CA GLU A 769 -9.96 25.90 -23.21
C GLU A 769 -8.86 24.85 -23.39
N ARG A 770 -8.12 24.90 -24.51
CA ARG A 770 -6.89 24.15 -24.73
C ARG A 770 -6.00 24.90 -25.72
N GLY A 771 -4.73 25.12 -25.39
CA GLY A 771 -3.75 25.73 -26.31
C GLY A 771 -4.07 27.16 -26.74
N GLY A 772 -4.79 27.93 -25.92
CA GLY A 772 -5.30 29.26 -26.24
C GLY A 772 -6.55 29.26 -27.14
N MET A 773 -7.18 28.11 -27.34
CA MET A 773 -8.33 27.92 -28.24
C MET A 773 -9.61 27.57 -27.47
N GLN A 774 -10.74 27.89 -28.08
CA GLN A 774 -12.03 27.35 -27.68
C GLN A 774 -12.14 25.93 -28.21
N VAL A 775 -12.41 24.98 -27.33
CA VAL A 775 -12.74 23.59 -27.68
C VAL A 775 -14.22 23.38 -27.38
N ALA A 776 -15.04 23.28 -28.42
CA ALA A 776 -16.47 23.07 -28.28
C ALA A 776 -16.83 21.61 -28.58
N ARG A 777 -17.58 20.97 -27.67
CA ARG A 777 -18.15 19.64 -27.89
C ARG A 777 -19.64 19.77 -28.20
N VAL A 778 -20.05 19.35 -29.39
CA VAL A 778 -21.45 19.44 -29.85
C VAL A 778 -21.92 18.06 -30.29
N ARG A 779 -23.09 17.64 -29.81
CA ARG A 779 -23.78 16.44 -30.30
C ARG A 779 -24.75 16.84 -31.41
N LEU A 780 -24.59 16.26 -32.59
CA LEU A 780 -25.48 16.43 -33.72
C LEU A 780 -26.44 15.24 -33.79
N THR A 781 -27.69 15.51 -34.13
CA THR A 781 -28.67 14.50 -34.55
C THR A 781 -28.71 14.53 -36.07
N VAL A 782 -28.33 13.43 -36.72
CA VAL A 782 -28.17 13.32 -38.17
C VAL A 782 -28.92 12.07 -38.64
N GLY A 783 -30.03 12.26 -39.36
CA GLY A 783 -30.97 11.19 -39.64
C GLY A 783 -31.46 10.49 -38.36
N SER A 784 -31.22 9.19 -38.23
CA SER A 784 -31.56 8.38 -37.05
C SER A 784 -30.40 8.20 -36.05
N ARG A 785 -29.26 8.85 -36.29
CA ARG A 785 -28.03 8.69 -35.50
C ARG A 785 -27.69 9.96 -34.74
N THR A 786 -26.79 9.81 -33.77
CA THR A 786 -26.12 10.94 -33.14
C THR A 786 -24.63 10.88 -33.41
N VAL A 787 -24.03 12.02 -33.72
CA VAL A 787 -22.59 12.17 -33.97
C VAL A 787 -22.05 13.20 -32.99
N ASN A 788 -21.01 12.86 -32.24
CA ASN A 788 -20.35 13.85 -31.39
C ASN A 788 -19.23 14.52 -32.18
N THR A 789 -19.07 15.82 -31.94
CA THR A 789 -18.09 16.66 -32.61
C THR A 789 -17.20 17.33 -31.58
N LEU A 790 -15.92 17.53 -31.89
CA LEU A 790 -14.99 18.36 -31.12
C LEU A 790 -14.37 19.39 -32.07
N MET A 791 -14.59 20.67 -31.79
CA MET A 791 -14.17 21.78 -32.66
C MET A 791 -13.22 22.72 -31.92
N TYR A 792 -12.01 22.90 -32.47
CA TYR A 792 -10.99 23.81 -31.94
C TYR A 792 -10.95 25.10 -32.75
N ARG A 793 -11.23 26.24 -32.11
CA ARG A 793 -11.21 27.55 -32.76
C ARG A 793 -10.41 28.56 -31.97
N ARG A 794 -9.58 29.31 -32.68
CA ARG A 794 -8.85 30.45 -32.13
C ARG A 794 -9.79 31.63 -31.83
N PRO A 795 -9.36 32.60 -30.99
CA PRO A 795 -10.15 33.81 -30.71
C PRO A 795 -10.53 34.61 -31.97
N ASP A 796 -9.72 34.56 -33.02
CA ASP A 796 -9.98 35.23 -34.31
C ASP A 796 -11.06 34.54 -35.17
N GLY A 797 -11.57 33.38 -34.75
CA GLY A 797 -12.58 32.60 -35.48
C GLY A 797 -12.02 31.49 -36.37
N VAL A 798 -10.70 31.38 -36.51
CA VAL A 798 -10.06 30.36 -37.35
C VAL A 798 -10.18 28.98 -36.73
N LEU A 799 -10.58 28.00 -37.55
CA LEU A 799 -10.72 26.59 -37.20
C LEU A 799 -9.37 25.87 -37.34
N GLU A 800 -8.93 25.26 -36.24
CA GLU A 800 -7.67 24.53 -36.14
C GLU A 800 -7.86 23.01 -36.22
N GLN A 801 -9.03 22.51 -35.79
CA GLN A 801 -9.34 21.08 -35.82
C GLN A 801 -10.84 20.82 -35.69
N TYR A 802 -11.33 19.78 -36.37
CA TYR A 802 -12.69 19.26 -36.23
C TYR A 802 -12.69 17.72 -36.24
N LEU A 803 -13.12 17.11 -35.14
CA LEU A 803 -13.17 15.65 -34.95
C LEU A 803 -14.61 15.14 -34.85
N LEU A 804 -14.83 13.89 -35.25
CA LEU A 804 -16.13 13.21 -35.27
C LEU A 804 -16.00 11.80 -34.70
N TRP A 805 -16.95 11.38 -33.84
CA TRP A 805 -17.05 10.00 -33.33
C TRP A 805 -18.47 9.62 -32.90
#